data_AF-A0A6B8KH00-F1
#
_entry.id   AF-A0A6B8KH00-F1
#
_cell.length_a   1.000
_cell.length_b   1.000
_cell.length_c   1.000
_cell.angle_alpha   90.00
_cell.angle_beta   90.00
_cell.angle_gamma   90.00
#
_symmetry.space_group_name_H-M   'P 1'
#
loop_
_entity.id
_entity.type
_entity.pdbx_description
1 polymer ?
#
loop_
_entity_poly.entity_id
_entity_poly.type
_entity_poly.pdbx_seq_one_letter_code
_entity_poly.pdbx_strand_id
1 'polypeptide(L)'
;MSFPYIGGINLIPASGEFVYDTVAWSGRQPGGAMTPINSYHAPGGSRTDVTFALDQLQAALPNCTSVALVVQWMGNSLDASQCNVYPSSTFIGGGFQPAAGGSDSWRVSDVTLQTSGLIPISRPDGVHASYGGTPSDQSVVRCLQEIKRRGLAASLYLMMNMDAAGQPWRGLVTYASDISSAASAAVTSFLGSAAISQFSRDTADLTVHYSGSVLDFTYRRFVLHYANLAAIAGGVSVFAIGSELRGLEAIRGPAWTPGGSIDASGCAKWDYPFVAGLITLASDCRAVFDAAGLTKNLAARQNLVAYSADWSQWTGVQHAGVSGIFPHLDALYASADIDFVSIDNYMPLSDWTTGAGGLDALNWRAPAPTTWPVSAPGAIGLGLKSAPDMHDKDYLKANIEGGEKYHFWYGDYSAAPGLDPNGTLQQVTSPQGDRRAQARNPYYAGQQLLAFKQLRWWWNNPHRAVYDSGDGAGVAPHGPQTQWVPQSKSIGFLEYGFPTSDRSANQPNIFFNPRSVSGGTPFWSVWNAAKTAPLVDDSLTLIALQAIWEYWTVDGRNETSATNLPMIATDLMFAWCWDARPLPDFPLRQDIWSDGANWPNGHWLNGKFPALPAPAATAPPSYGPFPTFPELIGLGWSIVLKPKFATQGHDRASGKSSRRAKMRWPIYEIELSYDFLRGDGTQEMQQISGFFAAQQGQAQPFWLAPPGLSEIAGQAIGVGDGVTTAFALTRTTGGFSEPLAGVSSVSALYIDGVATPSSTWSLSSGYQPVVTLASAPSPGSVISMDASALWLCRFKDETLSLEQFAYKLFRSKSVKLVTVKL
;
A
#
# COMPACT_ATOMS: atom_id res chain seq x y z
N MET A 1 5.77 10.45 10.81
CA MET A 1 6.59 9.33 10.29
C MET A 1 6.66 9.53 8.79
N SER A 2 7.85 9.78 8.25
CA SER A 2 8.07 9.63 6.81
C SER A 2 8.27 8.14 6.52
N PHE A 3 7.89 7.68 5.33
CA PHE A 3 8.22 6.34 4.84
C PHE A 3 9.38 6.47 3.84
N PRO A 4 10.62 6.70 4.31
CA PRO A 4 11.77 6.94 3.42
C PRO A 4 12.17 5.71 2.60
N TYR A 5 11.64 4.54 2.96
CA TYR A 5 12.01 3.26 2.39
C TYR A 5 11.26 2.87 1.10
N ILE A 6 10.36 3.74 0.60
CA ILE A 6 9.67 3.55 -0.68
C ILE A 6 10.08 4.67 -1.63
N GLY A 7 11.15 4.42 -2.40
CA GLY A 7 11.68 5.37 -3.40
C GLY A 7 11.00 5.26 -4.77
N GLY A 8 10.57 4.04 -5.15
CA GLY A 8 9.80 3.77 -6.36
C GLY A 8 8.52 3.01 -6.05
N ILE A 9 7.49 3.17 -6.88
CA ILE A 9 6.22 2.45 -6.72
C ILE A 9 5.58 2.09 -8.06
N ASN A 10 4.90 0.96 -8.14
CA ASN A 10 4.10 0.60 -9.31
C ASN A 10 2.72 1.24 -9.23
N LEU A 11 2.28 1.91 -10.30
CA LEU A 11 0.93 2.46 -10.45
C LEU A 11 0.08 1.49 -11.26
N ILE A 12 -0.99 1.00 -10.63
CA ILE A 12 -1.98 0.06 -11.17
C ILE A 12 -3.36 0.78 -11.24
N PRO A 13 -4.46 0.21 -11.77
CA PRO A 13 -4.80 -1.21 -11.98
C PRO A 13 -4.32 -1.84 -13.31
N ALA A 14 -3.60 -1.10 -14.16
CA ALA A 14 -3.17 -1.48 -15.51
C ALA A 14 -4.27 -1.75 -16.54
N SER A 15 -5.54 -1.76 -16.11
CA SER A 15 -6.73 -1.93 -16.94
C SER A 15 -7.84 -0.94 -16.55
N GLY A 16 -8.57 -0.47 -17.55
CA GLY A 16 -9.60 0.57 -17.55
C GLY A 16 -9.32 1.55 -18.68
N GLU A 17 -10.28 1.74 -19.60
CA GLU A 17 -10.09 2.44 -20.88
C GLU A 17 -9.52 3.86 -20.74
N PHE A 18 -9.86 4.55 -19.66
CA PHE A 18 -9.41 5.91 -19.34
C PHE A 18 -8.95 6.05 -17.88
N VAL A 19 -8.63 4.94 -17.21
CA VAL A 19 -8.30 4.93 -15.78
C VAL A 19 -7.09 5.81 -15.44
N TYR A 20 -6.16 5.96 -16.40
CA TYR A 20 -4.97 6.79 -16.26
C TYR A 20 -5.11 8.17 -16.90
N ASP A 21 -6.27 8.52 -17.47
CA ASP A 21 -6.42 9.76 -18.21
C ASP A 21 -6.57 10.95 -17.26
N THR A 22 -5.92 12.05 -17.59
CA THR A 22 -6.07 13.34 -16.89
C THR A 22 -7.25 14.16 -17.43
N VAL A 23 -7.87 13.70 -18.52
CA VAL A 23 -9.13 14.22 -19.06
C VAL A 23 -10.29 13.42 -18.50
N ALA A 24 -11.34 14.10 -18.03
CA ALA A 24 -12.55 13.45 -17.55
C ALA A 24 -13.38 12.88 -18.71
N TRP A 25 -13.76 11.62 -18.58
CA TRP A 25 -14.51 10.85 -19.57
C TRP A 25 -15.82 10.32 -19.01
N SER A 26 -16.81 10.27 -19.89
CA SER A 26 -18.01 9.46 -19.72
C SER A 26 -18.03 8.33 -20.75
N GLY A 27 -18.59 7.20 -20.36
CA GLY A 27 -18.77 6.03 -21.22
C GLY A 27 -20.17 5.44 -21.06
N ARG A 28 -20.62 4.72 -22.09
CA ARG A 28 -21.84 3.91 -22.04
C ARG A 28 -21.60 2.54 -22.64
N GLN A 29 -22.05 1.50 -21.94
CA GLN A 29 -22.17 0.15 -22.51
C GLN A 29 -23.26 0.15 -23.61
N PRO A 30 -23.32 -0.87 -24.50
CA PRO A 30 -24.39 -1.00 -25.48
C PRO A 30 -25.78 -0.85 -24.85
N GLY A 31 -26.59 0.07 -25.37
CA GLY A 31 -27.94 0.35 -24.86
C GLY A 31 -28.01 1.08 -23.51
N GLY A 32 -26.87 1.45 -22.91
CA GLY A 32 -26.79 2.17 -21.64
C GLY A 32 -26.78 3.70 -21.78
N ALA A 33 -26.88 4.38 -20.64
CA ALA A 33 -26.67 5.83 -20.55
C ALA A 33 -25.18 6.17 -20.42
N MET A 34 -24.79 7.39 -20.84
CA MET A 34 -23.45 7.91 -20.58
C MET A 34 -23.28 8.21 -19.09
N THR A 35 -22.26 7.63 -18.47
CA THR A 35 -21.89 7.84 -17.07
C THR A 35 -20.40 8.14 -16.93
N PRO A 36 -19.96 8.88 -15.90
CA PRO A 36 -18.55 9.08 -15.63
C PRO A 36 -17.79 7.74 -15.49
N ILE A 37 -16.56 7.67 -16.01
CA ILE A 37 -15.75 6.44 -15.97
C ILE A 37 -14.34 6.59 -15.38
N ASN A 38 -13.88 7.82 -15.13
CA ASN A 38 -12.58 8.10 -14.50
C ASN A 38 -12.59 9.38 -13.63
N SER A 39 -13.76 9.77 -13.15
CA SER A 39 -13.95 10.92 -12.25
C SER A 39 -14.93 10.54 -11.13
N TYR A 40 -14.82 9.32 -10.61
CA TYR A 40 -15.71 8.83 -9.57
C TYR A 40 -15.49 9.54 -8.22
N HIS A 41 -14.27 10.00 -7.94
CA HIS A 41 -13.93 10.71 -6.71
C HIS A 41 -14.57 12.09 -6.62
N ALA A 42 -14.67 12.78 -7.76
CA ALA A 42 -15.30 14.10 -7.87
C ALA A 42 -16.21 14.15 -9.11
N PRO A 43 -17.38 13.49 -9.09
CA PRO A 43 -18.27 13.43 -10.24
C PRO A 43 -18.70 14.82 -10.72
N GLY A 44 -18.58 15.08 -12.03
CA GLY A 44 -18.88 16.38 -12.63
C GLY A 44 -17.77 17.44 -12.48
N GLY A 45 -16.66 17.12 -11.80
CA GLY A 45 -15.47 17.95 -11.76
C GLY A 45 -14.61 17.82 -13.02
N SER A 46 -13.62 18.72 -13.16
CA SER A 46 -12.63 18.68 -14.25
C SER A 46 -11.38 17.85 -13.91
N ARG A 47 -11.27 17.37 -12.66
CA ARG A 47 -10.16 16.54 -12.19
C ARG A 47 -10.54 15.06 -12.26
N THR A 48 -9.57 14.21 -12.60
CA THR A 48 -9.78 12.76 -12.73
C THR A 48 -9.20 11.99 -11.56
N ASP A 49 -9.67 10.76 -11.43
CA ASP A 49 -9.31 9.82 -10.37
C ASP A 49 -7.79 9.64 -10.24
N VAL A 50 -7.07 9.46 -11.36
CA VAL A 50 -5.60 9.33 -11.34
C VAL A 50 -4.90 10.57 -10.78
N THR A 51 -5.42 11.78 -11.02
CA THR A 51 -4.80 13.00 -10.49
C THR A 51 -4.99 13.11 -8.98
N PHE A 52 -6.12 12.65 -8.45
CA PHE A 52 -6.33 12.55 -7.01
C PHE A 52 -5.46 11.45 -6.40
N ALA A 53 -5.37 10.29 -7.05
CA ALA A 53 -4.53 9.18 -6.59
C ALA A 53 -3.04 9.57 -6.55
N LEU A 54 -2.54 10.33 -7.53
CA LEU A 54 -1.16 10.83 -7.54
C LEU A 54 -0.92 11.92 -6.48
N ASP A 55 -1.91 12.77 -6.19
CA ASP A 55 -1.82 13.70 -5.04
C ASP A 55 -1.70 12.92 -3.72
N GLN A 56 -2.55 11.90 -3.54
CA GLN A 56 -2.53 11.03 -2.37
C GLN A 56 -1.21 10.26 -2.26
N LEU A 57 -0.65 9.80 -3.39
CA LEU A 57 0.66 9.15 -3.44
C LEU A 57 1.74 10.08 -2.89
N GLN A 58 1.87 11.30 -3.43
CA GLN A 58 2.91 12.24 -3.01
C GLN A 58 2.72 12.71 -1.56
N ALA A 59 1.47 12.80 -1.10
CA ALA A 59 1.17 13.12 0.30
C ALA A 59 1.54 11.99 1.26
N ALA A 60 1.26 10.73 0.90
CA ALA A 60 1.55 9.56 1.73
C ALA A 60 3.03 9.17 1.69
N LEU A 61 3.68 9.31 0.52
CA LEU A 61 5.05 8.88 0.23
C LEU A 61 5.88 10.04 -0.32
N PRO A 62 6.22 11.05 0.50
CA PRO A 62 6.93 12.25 0.04
C PRO A 62 8.37 11.98 -0.45
N ASN A 63 8.93 10.81 -0.15
CA ASN A 63 10.26 10.39 -0.61
C ASN A 63 10.20 9.51 -1.88
N CYS A 64 9.01 9.20 -2.38
CA CYS A 64 8.87 8.50 -3.64
C CYS A 64 9.28 9.44 -4.79
N THR A 65 10.29 9.04 -5.54
CA THR A 65 10.85 9.81 -6.66
C THR A 65 10.57 9.17 -8.02
N SER A 66 10.02 7.95 -8.04
CA SER A 66 9.84 7.17 -9.26
C SER A 66 8.51 6.41 -9.27
N VAL A 67 7.82 6.41 -10.41
CA VAL A 67 6.55 5.70 -10.61
C VAL A 67 6.65 4.85 -11.86
N ALA A 68 6.40 3.54 -11.73
CA ALA A 68 6.26 2.63 -12.85
C ALA A 68 4.79 2.49 -13.21
N LEU A 69 4.37 3.13 -14.31
CA LEU A 69 3.03 2.98 -14.87
C LEU A 69 2.89 1.57 -15.47
N VAL A 70 2.05 0.74 -14.87
CA VAL A 70 1.80 -0.62 -15.36
C VAL A 70 0.71 -0.57 -16.42
N VAL A 71 0.93 -1.18 -17.58
CA VAL A 71 -0.05 -1.26 -18.67
C VAL A 71 -0.14 -2.69 -19.20
N GLN A 72 -1.36 -3.15 -19.47
CA GLN A 72 -1.63 -4.52 -19.86
C GLN A 72 -2.47 -4.67 -21.13
N TRP A 73 -2.06 -5.63 -21.97
CA TRP A 73 -2.92 -6.26 -22.97
C TRP A 73 -3.41 -7.62 -22.46
N MET A 74 -4.45 -8.15 -23.09
CA MET A 74 -5.05 -9.45 -22.74
C MET A 74 -4.39 -10.57 -23.52
N GLY A 75 -4.16 -11.70 -22.85
CA GLY A 75 -3.82 -13.01 -23.40
C GLY A 75 -5.03 -13.94 -23.27
N ASN A 76 -5.34 -14.78 -24.25
CA ASN A 76 -6.52 -15.66 -24.21
C ASN A 76 -6.23 -17.17 -24.23
N SER A 77 -4.97 -17.59 -24.15
CA SER A 77 -4.61 -19.01 -24.08
C SER A 77 -3.32 -19.22 -23.28
N LEU A 78 -3.22 -20.37 -22.60
CA LEU A 78 -1.96 -20.84 -22.01
C LEU A 78 -1.09 -21.61 -23.02
N ASP A 79 -1.62 -21.94 -24.19
CA ASP A 79 -0.85 -22.48 -25.30
C ASP A 79 -0.29 -21.33 -26.15
N ALA A 80 1.03 -21.17 -26.15
CA ALA A 80 1.74 -20.12 -26.87
C ALA A 80 1.41 -20.09 -28.37
N SER A 81 1.10 -21.23 -28.99
CA SER A 81 0.74 -21.30 -30.42
C SER A 81 -0.64 -20.73 -30.73
N GLN A 82 -1.51 -20.61 -29.72
CA GLN A 82 -2.90 -20.15 -29.84
C GLN A 82 -3.16 -18.85 -29.06
N CYS A 83 -2.19 -18.38 -28.28
CA CYS A 83 -2.35 -17.22 -27.43
C CYS A 83 -2.25 -15.93 -28.26
N ASN A 84 -3.37 -15.21 -28.32
CA ASN A 84 -3.40 -13.86 -28.88
C ASN A 84 -3.07 -12.87 -27.76
N VAL A 85 -2.27 -11.86 -28.06
CA VAL A 85 -1.98 -10.72 -27.18
C VAL A 85 -2.64 -9.48 -27.77
N TYR A 86 -3.71 -8.98 -27.15
CA TYR A 86 -4.60 -8.00 -27.77
C TYR A 86 -5.07 -6.91 -26.80
N PRO A 87 -5.28 -5.67 -27.29
CA PRO A 87 -6.04 -4.69 -26.54
C PRO A 87 -7.54 -5.01 -26.66
N SER A 88 -8.32 -4.65 -25.64
CA SER A 88 -9.77 -4.80 -25.69
C SER A 88 -10.49 -3.77 -24.85
N SER A 89 -11.81 -3.70 -24.96
CA SER A 89 -12.64 -2.82 -24.16
C SER A 89 -13.85 -3.58 -23.63
N THR A 90 -14.29 -3.20 -22.44
CA THR A 90 -15.56 -3.64 -21.87
C THR A 90 -16.76 -2.93 -22.54
N PHE A 91 -16.55 -1.87 -23.32
CA PHE A 91 -17.57 -1.00 -23.93
C PHE A 91 -17.81 -1.26 -25.43
N ILE A 92 -17.42 -2.43 -25.96
CA ILE A 92 -17.66 -2.78 -27.38
C ILE A 92 -19.16 -2.65 -27.73
N GLY A 93 -19.47 -1.89 -28.78
CA GLY A 93 -20.84 -1.52 -29.18
C GLY A 93 -21.45 -0.34 -28.39
N GLY A 94 -20.67 0.25 -27.49
CA GLY A 94 -21.01 1.41 -26.66
C GLY A 94 -20.48 2.72 -27.24
N GLY A 95 -19.93 3.57 -26.38
CA GLY A 95 -19.22 4.77 -26.80
C GLY A 95 -18.68 5.62 -25.65
N PHE A 96 -17.80 6.55 -25.98
CA PHE A 96 -17.16 7.47 -25.05
C PHE A 96 -17.34 8.94 -25.45
N GLN A 97 -17.31 9.82 -24.46
CA GLN A 97 -17.39 11.26 -24.63
C GLN A 97 -16.53 11.96 -23.56
N PRO A 98 -15.64 12.90 -23.93
CA PRO A 98 -14.91 13.69 -22.94
C PRO A 98 -15.83 14.74 -22.35
N ALA A 99 -15.52 15.21 -21.13
CA ALA A 99 -16.29 16.26 -20.47
C ALA A 99 -16.37 17.56 -21.28
N ALA A 100 -15.36 17.83 -22.13
CA ALA A 100 -15.33 18.99 -23.03
C ALA A 100 -16.21 18.87 -24.29
N GLY A 101 -16.82 17.70 -24.53
CA GLY A 101 -17.59 17.41 -25.75
C GLY A 101 -16.76 16.77 -26.87
N GLY A 102 -17.42 15.98 -27.73
CA GLY A 102 -16.79 15.14 -28.76
C GLY A 102 -17.29 13.69 -28.70
N SER A 103 -17.05 12.89 -29.73
CA SER A 103 -17.46 11.46 -29.78
C SER A 103 -16.29 10.55 -30.14
N ASP A 104 -16.17 9.46 -29.39
CA ASP A 104 -15.20 8.34 -29.44
C ASP A 104 -13.72 8.70 -29.58
N SER A 105 -12.93 8.20 -28.64
CA SER A 105 -11.51 8.50 -28.49
C SER A 105 -10.73 7.33 -27.90
N TRP A 106 -11.39 6.18 -27.69
CA TRP A 106 -10.67 5.00 -27.26
C TRP A 106 -9.97 4.41 -28.48
N ARG A 107 -8.65 4.55 -28.50
CA ARG A 107 -7.79 3.98 -29.54
C ARG A 107 -6.58 3.36 -28.87
N VAL A 108 -6.25 2.14 -29.29
CA VAL A 108 -5.02 1.46 -28.90
C VAL A 108 -4.41 0.83 -30.13
N SER A 109 -3.32 1.39 -30.65
CA SER A 109 -2.64 0.85 -31.83
C SER A 109 -3.59 0.64 -33.02
N ASP A 110 -4.42 1.65 -33.32
CA ASP A 110 -5.52 1.64 -34.31
C ASP A 110 -6.72 0.75 -34.03
N VAL A 111 -6.72 0.03 -32.92
CA VAL A 111 -7.92 -0.67 -32.45
C VAL A 111 -8.86 0.35 -31.80
N THR A 112 -10.12 0.35 -32.22
CA THR A 112 -11.21 1.19 -31.72
C THR A 112 -12.43 0.31 -31.38
N LEU A 113 -13.50 0.88 -30.82
CA LEU A 113 -14.73 0.13 -30.55
C LEU A 113 -15.40 -0.41 -31.82
N GLN A 114 -15.10 0.16 -32.99
CA GLN A 114 -15.67 -0.21 -34.29
C GLN A 114 -14.77 -1.17 -35.08
N THR A 115 -13.60 -1.55 -34.56
CA THR A 115 -12.71 -2.49 -35.24
C THR A 115 -13.37 -3.85 -35.38
N SER A 116 -13.64 -4.25 -36.63
CA SER A 116 -14.18 -5.58 -36.95
C SER A 116 -13.16 -6.65 -36.55
N GLY A 117 -13.60 -7.64 -35.75
CA GLY A 117 -12.75 -8.72 -35.25
C GLY A 117 -12.06 -8.42 -33.91
N LEU A 118 -12.40 -7.30 -33.24
CA LEU A 118 -11.98 -7.06 -31.87
C LEU A 118 -12.49 -8.16 -30.93
N ILE A 119 -11.57 -8.78 -30.18
CA ILE A 119 -11.89 -9.83 -29.22
C ILE A 119 -12.46 -9.19 -27.94
N PRO A 120 -13.70 -9.50 -27.52
CA PRO A 120 -14.26 -8.96 -26.28
C PRO A 120 -13.63 -9.60 -25.05
N ILE A 121 -13.54 -8.83 -23.96
CA ILE A 121 -13.16 -9.35 -22.65
C ILE A 121 -14.25 -10.31 -22.16
N SER A 122 -13.84 -11.48 -21.67
CA SER A 122 -14.74 -12.51 -21.19
C SER A 122 -15.58 -12.04 -19.99
N ARG A 123 -16.80 -12.60 -19.87
CA ARG A 123 -17.72 -12.39 -18.74
C ARG A 123 -18.07 -13.76 -18.13
N PRO A 124 -17.25 -14.30 -17.21
CA PRO A 124 -17.41 -15.68 -16.73
C PRO A 124 -18.74 -15.95 -16.04
N ASP A 125 -19.34 -14.95 -15.40
CA ASP A 125 -20.66 -15.01 -14.77
C ASP A 125 -21.78 -14.47 -15.67
N GLY A 126 -21.47 -14.17 -16.93
CA GLY A 126 -22.37 -13.57 -17.91
C GLY A 126 -22.66 -12.08 -17.69
N VAL A 127 -22.17 -11.48 -16.61
CA VAL A 127 -22.53 -10.11 -16.19
C VAL A 127 -21.29 -9.22 -16.07
N HIS A 128 -20.29 -9.60 -15.29
CA HIS A 128 -19.10 -8.82 -15.01
C HIS A 128 -17.95 -9.25 -15.91
N ALA A 129 -17.24 -8.27 -16.48
CA ALA A 129 -16.01 -8.53 -17.22
C ALA A 129 -14.92 -9.08 -16.29
N SER A 130 -14.14 -10.04 -16.79
CA SER A 130 -12.99 -10.60 -16.07
C SER A 130 -11.96 -9.54 -15.70
N TYR A 131 -11.79 -8.54 -16.58
CA TYR A 131 -10.84 -7.43 -16.44
C TYR A 131 -11.46 -6.12 -16.94
N GLY A 132 -10.84 -4.99 -16.59
CA GLY A 132 -11.09 -3.71 -17.26
C GLY A 132 -10.54 -3.69 -18.69
N GLY A 133 -10.96 -2.72 -19.51
CA GLY A 133 -10.42 -2.54 -20.86
C GLY A 133 -8.94 -2.13 -20.88
N THR A 134 -8.29 -2.15 -22.01
CA THR A 134 -6.94 -1.60 -22.16
C THR A 134 -6.99 -0.08 -22.09
N PRO A 135 -6.13 0.59 -21.31
CA PRO A 135 -6.03 2.05 -21.31
C PRO A 135 -5.74 2.59 -22.72
N SER A 136 -6.43 3.67 -23.12
CA SER A 136 -6.20 4.32 -24.42
C SER A 136 -4.78 4.88 -24.54
N ASP A 137 -4.29 5.01 -25.78
CA ASP A 137 -2.98 5.58 -26.09
C ASP A 137 -2.78 6.96 -25.42
N GLN A 138 -3.79 7.83 -25.56
CA GLN A 138 -3.78 9.17 -25.01
C GLN A 138 -3.72 9.16 -23.48
N SER A 139 -4.47 8.24 -22.85
CA SER A 139 -4.48 8.09 -21.40
C SER A 139 -3.09 7.72 -20.86
N VAL A 140 -2.39 6.80 -21.53
CA VAL A 140 -1.04 6.39 -21.14
C VAL A 140 -0.03 7.53 -21.29
N VAL A 141 -0.05 8.22 -22.44
CA VAL A 141 0.86 9.35 -22.70
C VAL A 141 0.65 10.49 -21.70
N ARG A 142 -0.61 10.89 -21.46
CA ARG A 142 -0.94 11.95 -20.49
C ARG A 142 -0.55 11.57 -19.07
N CYS A 143 -0.73 10.31 -18.67
CA CYS A 143 -0.31 9.84 -17.35
C CYS A 143 1.21 9.93 -17.16
N LEU A 144 1.99 9.45 -18.14
CA LEU A 144 3.45 9.57 -18.12
C LEU A 144 3.90 11.04 -18.05
N GLN A 145 3.26 11.92 -18.81
CA GLN A 145 3.53 13.36 -18.77
C GLN A 145 3.14 13.98 -17.41
N GLU A 146 2.02 13.56 -16.81
CA GLU A 146 1.57 14.04 -15.50
C GLU A 146 2.50 13.60 -14.37
N ILE A 147 2.99 12.35 -14.40
CA ILE A 147 4.01 11.84 -13.46
C ILE A 147 5.27 12.72 -13.56
N LYS A 148 5.76 12.99 -14.77
CA LYS A 148 6.91 13.88 -14.99
C LYS A 148 6.67 15.32 -14.54
N ARG A 149 5.48 15.87 -14.80
CA ARG A 149 5.09 17.23 -14.40
C ARG A 149 5.14 17.40 -12.89
N ARG A 150 4.93 16.33 -12.12
CA ARG A 150 5.03 16.28 -10.66
C ARG A 150 6.47 16.14 -10.15
N GLY A 151 7.46 16.07 -11.03
CA GLY A 151 8.87 15.89 -10.68
C GLY A 151 9.27 14.44 -10.40
N LEU A 152 8.43 13.47 -10.77
CA LEU A 152 8.70 12.04 -10.57
C LEU A 152 9.30 11.44 -11.86
N ALA A 153 10.22 10.49 -11.70
CA ALA A 153 10.68 9.65 -12.81
C ALA A 153 9.54 8.73 -13.25
N ALA A 154 9.23 8.72 -14.55
CA ALA A 154 8.14 7.93 -15.12
C ALA A 154 8.71 6.72 -15.86
N SER A 155 8.52 5.53 -15.29
CA SER A 155 8.80 4.25 -15.96
C SER A 155 7.52 3.70 -16.58
N LEU A 156 7.65 2.93 -17.66
CA LEU A 156 6.55 2.22 -18.31
C LEU A 156 6.80 0.72 -18.22
N TYR A 157 5.87 0.00 -17.58
CA TYR A 157 6.00 -1.40 -17.25
C TYR A 157 4.92 -2.24 -17.93
N LEU A 158 5.30 -3.02 -18.94
CA LEU A 158 4.39 -3.82 -19.74
C LEU A 158 4.15 -5.20 -19.14
N MET A 159 2.88 -5.58 -19.05
CA MET A 159 2.45 -6.89 -18.58
C MET A 159 1.33 -7.46 -19.46
N MET A 160 0.98 -8.72 -19.24
CA MET A 160 -0.14 -9.40 -19.90
C MET A 160 -1.07 -10.00 -18.84
N ASN A 161 -2.38 -9.75 -18.95
CA ASN A 161 -3.39 -10.46 -18.16
C ASN A 161 -3.96 -11.63 -18.95
N MET A 162 -4.30 -12.73 -18.29
CA MET A 162 -4.90 -13.87 -18.98
C MET A 162 -6.41 -13.85 -18.88
N ASP A 163 -7.07 -13.37 -19.93
CA ASP A 163 -8.51 -13.51 -20.14
C ASP A 163 -8.86 -14.94 -20.59
N ALA A 164 -8.65 -15.87 -19.67
CA ALA A 164 -8.93 -17.29 -19.80
C ALA A 164 -9.63 -17.80 -18.53
N ALA A 165 -10.25 -18.99 -18.62
CA ALA A 165 -10.99 -19.58 -17.52
C ALA A 165 -10.13 -19.66 -16.25
N GLY A 166 -10.65 -19.12 -15.15
CA GLY A 166 -9.96 -19.11 -13.87
C GLY A 166 -8.86 -18.04 -13.72
N GLN A 167 -8.74 -17.08 -14.65
CA GLN A 167 -7.77 -15.97 -14.57
C GLN A 167 -6.34 -16.44 -14.19
N PRO A 168 -5.75 -17.37 -14.97
CA PRO A 168 -4.42 -17.90 -14.66
C PRO A 168 -3.35 -16.82 -14.74
N TRP A 169 -2.25 -17.01 -14.03
CA TRP A 169 -1.10 -16.11 -14.14
C TRP A 169 -0.38 -16.26 -15.49
N ARG A 170 0.10 -15.14 -16.04
CA ARG A 170 0.79 -15.07 -17.35
C ARG A 170 2.02 -15.97 -17.47
N GLY A 171 2.71 -16.22 -16.36
CA GLY A 171 3.86 -17.12 -16.34
C GLY A 171 3.52 -18.59 -16.58
N LEU A 172 2.24 -18.94 -16.69
CA LEU A 172 1.77 -20.27 -17.09
C LEU A 172 1.60 -20.45 -18.61
N VAL A 173 1.76 -19.39 -19.41
CA VAL A 173 1.75 -19.53 -20.87
C VAL A 173 2.98 -20.32 -21.30
N THR A 174 2.79 -21.42 -22.02
CA THR A 174 3.85 -22.37 -22.38
C THR A 174 3.48 -23.13 -23.67
N TYR A 175 4.25 -24.16 -24.03
CA TYR A 175 3.92 -25.05 -25.14
C TYR A 175 4.28 -26.50 -24.80
N ALA A 176 3.36 -27.42 -25.06
CA ALA A 176 3.48 -28.81 -24.59
C ALA A 176 4.52 -29.64 -25.34
N SER A 177 4.64 -29.48 -26.67
CA SER A 177 5.60 -30.23 -27.49
C SER A 177 6.98 -29.59 -27.43
N ASP A 178 7.58 -29.62 -26.24
CA ASP A 178 8.88 -29.04 -25.91
C ASP A 178 10.06 -29.76 -26.59
N ILE A 179 11.22 -29.11 -26.71
CA ILE A 179 12.41 -29.59 -27.44
C ILE A 179 12.07 -29.98 -28.89
N SER A 180 11.44 -29.06 -29.63
CA SER A 180 10.98 -29.35 -30.99
C SER A 180 10.97 -28.12 -31.90
N SER A 181 10.94 -28.34 -33.21
CA SER A 181 10.72 -27.27 -34.18
C SER A 181 9.33 -26.65 -34.03
N ALA A 182 8.33 -27.41 -33.59
CA ALA A 182 6.99 -26.91 -33.28
C ALA A 182 7.01 -25.92 -32.09
N ALA A 183 7.84 -26.17 -31.08
CA ALA A 183 8.04 -25.23 -29.97
C ALA A 183 8.61 -23.89 -30.45
N SER A 184 9.62 -23.93 -31.34
CA SER A 184 10.18 -22.71 -31.94
C SER A 184 9.14 -21.96 -32.80
N ALA A 185 8.31 -22.69 -33.55
CA ALA A 185 7.24 -22.11 -34.35
C ALA A 185 6.13 -21.49 -33.49
N ALA A 186 5.74 -22.15 -32.38
CA ALA A 186 4.76 -21.63 -31.42
C ALA A 186 5.23 -20.30 -30.82
N VAL A 187 6.50 -20.23 -30.38
CA VAL A 187 7.09 -18.99 -29.87
C VAL A 187 7.16 -17.91 -30.95
N THR A 188 7.53 -18.27 -32.18
CA THR A 188 7.55 -17.32 -33.31
C THR A 188 6.17 -16.74 -33.59
N SER A 189 5.12 -17.57 -33.52
CA SER A 189 3.73 -17.15 -33.67
C SER A 189 3.30 -16.21 -32.54
N PHE A 190 3.63 -16.53 -31.29
CA PHE A 190 3.32 -15.70 -30.13
C PHE A 190 3.99 -14.32 -30.20
N LEU A 191 5.29 -14.30 -30.53
CA LEU A 191 6.05 -13.07 -30.70
C LEU A 191 5.46 -12.24 -31.85
N GLY A 192 5.17 -12.86 -32.99
CA GLY A 192 4.64 -12.18 -34.17
C GLY A 192 5.69 -11.46 -35.00
N SER A 193 5.22 -10.84 -36.08
CA SER A 193 6.08 -10.32 -37.15
C SER A 193 6.11 -8.79 -37.25
N ALA A 194 5.46 -8.08 -36.31
CA ALA A 194 5.42 -6.62 -36.31
C ALA A 194 6.81 -5.99 -36.42
N ALA A 195 7.00 -5.04 -37.33
CA ALA A 195 8.27 -4.37 -37.58
C ALA A 195 8.21 -2.91 -37.14
N ILE A 196 9.35 -2.35 -36.74
CA ILE A 196 9.46 -0.95 -36.29
C ILE A 196 8.89 0.02 -37.34
N SER A 197 9.14 -0.23 -38.62
CA SER A 197 8.69 0.61 -39.74
C SER A 197 7.18 0.66 -39.93
N GLN A 198 6.42 -0.22 -39.28
CA GLN A 198 4.96 -0.21 -39.32
C GLN A 198 4.34 0.74 -38.30
N PHE A 199 5.13 1.33 -37.40
CA PHE A 199 4.65 2.27 -36.39
C PHE A 199 4.97 3.71 -36.79
N SER A 200 3.96 4.58 -36.74
CA SER A 200 4.12 6.02 -36.92
C SER A 200 3.45 6.77 -35.77
N ARG A 201 4.16 7.75 -35.22
CA ARG A 201 3.75 8.52 -34.03
C ARG A 201 2.93 9.73 -34.46
N ASP A 202 1.76 9.90 -33.86
CA ASP A 202 0.98 11.13 -33.93
C ASP A 202 1.09 11.86 -32.59
N THR A 203 1.97 12.87 -32.55
CA THR A 203 2.23 13.64 -31.33
C THR A 203 1.14 14.67 -31.03
N ALA A 204 0.28 15.02 -32.00
CA ALA A 204 -0.81 15.95 -31.79
C ALA A 204 -1.98 15.26 -31.08
N ASP A 205 -2.35 14.08 -31.57
CA ASP A 205 -3.46 13.28 -31.01
C ASP A 205 -3.01 12.33 -29.90
N LEU A 206 -1.70 12.23 -29.64
CA LEU A 206 -1.08 11.33 -28.66
C LEU A 206 -1.39 9.85 -28.94
N THR A 207 -1.34 9.45 -30.21
CA THR A 207 -1.63 8.07 -30.66
C THR A 207 -0.50 7.51 -31.50
N VAL A 208 -0.51 6.19 -31.72
CA VAL A 208 0.43 5.52 -32.64
C VAL A 208 -0.38 4.75 -33.68
N HIS A 209 -0.12 5.05 -34.95
CA HIS A 209 -0.66 4.30 -36.08
C HIS A 209 0.22 3.08 -36.35
N TYR A 210 -0.41 1.91 -36.46
CA TYR A 210 0.14 0.66 -36.95
C TYR A 210 -0.35 0.35 -38.38
N SER A 211 0.56 0.31 -39.34
CA SER A 211 0.24 0.03 -40.75
C SER A 211 0.10 -1.46 -41.08
N GLY A 212 0.32 -2.36 -40.11
CA GLY A 212 0.07 -3.79 -40.26
C GLY A 212 -1.40 -4.16 -40.08
N SER A 213 -1.69 -5.45 -39.99
CA SER A 213 -3.07 -5.90 -39.75
C SER A 213 -3.54 -5.45 -38.37
N VAL A 214 -4.70 -4.79 -38.30
CA VAL A 214 -5.30 -4.42 -37.00
C VAL A 214 -5.64 -5.63 -36.11
N LEU A 215 -5.70 -6.83 -36.71
CA LEU A 215 -5.90 -8.11 -36.02
C LEU A 215 -4.60 -8.88 -35.75
N ASP A 216 -3.43 -8.28 -35.97
CA ASP A 216 -2.15 -8.81 -35.52
C ASP A 216 -2.06 -8.71 -34.00
N PHE A 217 -2.60 -9.71 -33.30
CA PHE A 217 -2.64 -9.78 -31.84
C PHE A 217 -1.43 -10.55 -31.31
N THR A 218 -0.26 -9.93 -31.43
CA THR A 218 1.02 -10.55 -31.09
C THR A 218 1.82 -9.71 -30.11
N TYR A 219 2.71 -10.37 -29.36
CA TYR A 219 3.47 -9.75 -28.28
C TYR A 219 4.42 -8.66 -28.78
N ARG A 220 5.01 -8.82 -29.96
CA ARG A 220 5.91 -7.83 -30.56
C ARG A 220 5.19 -6.55 -30.94
N ARG A 221 3.95 -6.64 -31.47
CA ARG A 221 3.14 -5.44 -31.74
C ARG A 221 2.83 -4.69 -30.45
N PHE A 222 2.42 -5.43 -29.42
CA PHE A 222 2.18 -4.88 -28.09
C PHE A 222 3.36 -4.03 -27.61
N VAL A 223 4.56 -4.62 -27.55
CA VAL A 223 5.73 -3.92 -26.99
C VAL A 223 6.20 -2.75 -27.87
N LEU A 224 6.28 -2.92 -29.20
CA LEU A 224 6.75 -1.85 -30.10
C LEU A 224 5.77 -0.67 -30.15
N HIS A 225 4.48 -0.92 -29.99
CA HIS A 225 3.46 0.12 -29.85
C HIS A 225 3.75 1.01 -28.63
N TYR A 226 3.95 0.41 -27.47
CA TYR A 226 4.22 1.15 -26.24
C TYR A 226 5.60 1.81 -26.20
N ALA A 227 6.61 1.27 -26.91
CA ALA A 227 7.88 1.97 -27.10
C ALA A 227 7.68 3.30 -27.85
N ASN A 228 6.80 3.32 -28.85
CA ASN A 228 6.43 4.56 -29.56
C ASN A 228 5.62 5.53 -28.68
N LEU A 229 4.72 5.04 -27.84
CA LEU A 229 4.00 5.88 -26.86
C LEU A 229 4.94 6.50 -25.83
N ALA A 230 5.91 5.74 -25.32
CA ALA A 230 6.97 6.28 -24.45
C ALA A 230 7.76 7.39 -25.16
N ALA A 231 8.02 7.25 -26.46
CA ALA A 231 8.65 8.32 -27.23
C ALA A 231 7.77 9.57 -27.39
N ILE A 232 6.45 9.41 -27.62
CA ILE A 232 5.49 10.53 -27.65
C ILE A 232 5.43 11.25 -26.29
N ALA A 233 5.52 10.51 -25.19
CA ALA A 233 5.59 11.08 -23.84
C ALA A 233 6.93 11.81 -23.53
N GLY A 234 7.86 11.87 -24.48
CA GLY A 234 9.18 12.49 -24.32
C GLY A 234 10.17 11.61 -23.56
N GLY A 235 10.12 10.29 -23.78
CA GLY A 235 10.95 9.29 -23.11
C GLY A 235 10.38 8.76 -21.81
N VAL A 236 11.10 7.85 -21.16
CA VAL A 236 10.76 7.28 -19.84
C VAL A 236 12.05 7.04 -19.05
N SER A 237 11.97 6.80 -17.75
CA SER A 237 13.16 6.36 -17.00
C SER A 237 13.53 4.92 -17.34
N VAL A 238 12.57 4.01 -17.20
CA VAL A 238 12.69 2.60 -17.58
C VAL A 238 11.52 2.21 -18.48
N PHE A 239 11.80 1.49 -19.55
CA PHE A 239 10.85 0.78 -20.39
C PHE A 239 11.05 -0.71 -20.21
N ALA A 240 10.14 -1.36 -19.48
CA ALA A 240 10.20 -2.78 -19.25
C ALA A 240 9.38 -3.52 -20.31
N ILE A 241 10.07 -4.31 -21.14
CA ILE A 241 9.51 -4.98 -22.34
C ILE A 241 8.63 -6.19 -22.00
N GLY A 242 8.50 -6.52 -20.71
CA GLY A 242 7.77 -7.68 -20.23
C GLY A 242 8.16 -8.05 -18.81
N SER A 243 7.37 -8.94 -18.22
CA SER A 243 7.65 -9.49 -16.91
C SER A 243 7.04 -10.87 -16.69
N GLU A 244 7.76 -11.71 -15.94
CA GLU A 244 7.32 -13.01 -15.44
C GLU A 244 6.71 -13.94 -16.50
N LEU A 245 7.22 -13.93 -17.73
CA LEU A 245 6.78 -14.85 -18.79
C LEU A 245 7.47 -16.22 -18.67
N ARG A 246 7.54 -16.71 -17.43
CA ARG A 246 8.36 -17.85 -16.99
C ARG A 246 8.19 -19.09 -17.86
N GLY A 247 6.94 -19.44 -18.18
CA GLY A 247 6.61 -20.60 -19.01
C GLY A 247 7.03 -20.45 -20.48
N LEU A 248 7.08 -19.24 -21.02
CA LEU A 248 7.56 -18.94 -22.37
C LEU A 248 9.09 -18.94 -22.43
N GLU A 249 9.74 -18.33 -21.43
CA GLU A 249 11.20 -18.34 -21.27
C GLU A 249 11.77 -19.75 -21.19
N ALA A 250 11.01 -20.69 -20.62
CA ALA A 250 11.40 -22.07 -20.42
C ALA A 250 11.23 -22.94 -21.68
N ILE A 251 10.54 -22.48 -22.74
CA ILE A 251 10.32 -23.29 -23.94
C ILE A 251 11.67 -23.57 -24.62
N ARG A 252 11.94 -24.84 -24.91
CA ARG A 252 13.18 -25.32 -25.53
C ARG A 252 12.98 -25.61 -27.01
N GLY A 253 13.88 -25.08 -27.83
CA GLY A 253 13.92 -25.40 -29.26
C GLY A 253 14.54 -26.77 -29.54
N PRO A 254 14.57 -27.20 -30.82
CA PRO A 254 15.01 -28.54 -31.21
C PRO A 254 16.52 -28.77 -31.00
N ALA A 255 17.32 -27.71 -30.89
CA ALA A 255 18.76 -27.83 -30.66
C ALA A 255 19.12 -27.81 -29.16
N TRP A 256 18.13 -27.76 -28.27
CA TRP A 256 18.39 -27.72 -26.84
C TRP A 256 18.95 -29.06 -26.33
N THR A 257 20.05 -28.98 -25.58
CA THR A 257 20.62 -30.11 -24.82
C THR A 257 21.11 -29.60 -23.46
N PRO A 258 21.28 -30.46 -22.44
CA PRO A 258 21.85 -30.03 -21.16
C PRO A 258 23.22 -29.33 -21.32
N GLY A 259 24.09 -29.84 -22.20
CA GLY A 259 25.41 -29.26 -22.46
C GLY A 259 25.39 -27.95 -23.25
N GLY A 260 24.24 -27.58 -23.82
CA GLY A 260 24.10 -26.40 -24.67
C GLY A 260 24.96 -26.47 -25.94
N SER A 261 25.16 -25.32 -26.56
CA SER A 261 26.13 -25.10 -27.64
C SER A 261 27.12 -24.02 -27.23
N ILE A 262 28.25 -23.95 -27.91
CA ILE A 262 29.28 -22.92 -27.67
C ILE A 262 29.15 -21.86 -28.75
N ASP A 263 29.06 -20.59 -28.36
CA ASP A 263 29.05 -19.47 -29.30
C ASP A 263 30.47 -19.11 -29.79
N ALA A 264 30.56 -18.13 -30.70
CA ALA A 264 31.83 -17.71 -31.29
C ALA A 264 32.82 -17.12 -30.26
N SER A 265 32.34 -16.71 -29.09
CA SER A 265 33.15 -16.16 -27.99
C SER A 265 33.58 -17.24 -27.00
N GLY A 266 33.23 -18.50 -27.23
CA GLY A 266 33.54 -19.61 -26.33
C GLY A 266 32.57 -19.74 -25.14
N CYS A 267 31.46 -18.99 -25.14
CA CYS A 267 30.46 -19.03 -24.06
C CYS A 267 29.40 -20.10 -24.34
N ALA A 268 28.91 -20.74 -23.28
CA ALA A 268 27.76 -21.64 -23.36
C ALA A 268 26.49 -20.85 -23.68
N LYS A 269 25.64 -21.41 -24.56
CA LYS A 269 24.29 -20.94 -24.84
C LYS A 269 23.32 -22.10 -25.04
N TRP A 270 22.05 -21.86 -24.77
CA TRP A 270 20.98 -22.83 -24.95
C TRP A 270 19.93 -22.31 -25.93
N ASP A 271 19.25 -23.24 -26.59
CA ASP A 271 18.17 -22.95 -27.53
C ASP A 271 16.86 -22.67 -26.77
N TYR A 272 16.70 -21.41 -26.34
CA TYR A 272 15.48 -20.86 -25.75
C TYR A 272 14.89 -19.81 -26.71
N PRO A 273 13.96 -20.20 -27.61
CA PRO A 273 13.50 -19.32 -28.69
C PRO A 273 12.88 -18.01 -28.19
N PHE A 274 12.20 -18.03 -27.03
CA PHE A 274 11.58 -16.81 -26.51
C PHE A 274 12.62 -15.82 -25.98
N VAL A 275 13.68 -16.30 -25.33
CA VAL A 275 14.79 -15.46 -24.86
C VAL A 275 15.51 -14.81 -26.04
N ALA A 276 15.74 -15.55 -27.13
CA ALA A 276 16.29 -14.99 -28.38
C ALA A 276 15.36 -13.90 -28.97
N GLY A 277 14.04 -14.12 -28.91
CA GLY A 277 13.04 -13.14 -29.28
C GLY A 277 13.06 -11.88 -28.42
N LEU A 278 13.23 -12.01 -27.09
CA LEU A 278 13.36 -10.89 -26.17
C LEU A 278 14.62 -10.05 -26.44
N ILE A 279 15.75 -10.68 -26.75
CA ILE A 279 16.99 -9.97 -27.14
C ILE A 279 16.75 -9.13 -28.39
N THR A 280 16.10 -9.72 -29.41
CA THR A 280 15.74 -9.03 -30.65
C THR A 280 14.82 -7.85 -30.35
N LEU A 281 13.75 -8.09 -29.60
CA LEU A 281 12.77 -7.07 -29.23
C LEU A 281 13.37 -5.92 -28.41
N ALA A 282 14.30 -6.19 -27.50
CA ALA A 282 15.03 -5.15 -26.77
C ALA A 282 15.83 -4.26 -27.71
N SER A 283 16.51 -4.85 -28.71
CA SER A 283 17.23 -4.13 -29.75
C SER A 283 16.31 -3.25 -30.59
N ASP A 284 15.13 -3.75 -30.93
CA ASP A 284 14.15 -2.95 -31.67
C ASP A 284 13.59 -1.79 -30.85
N CYS A 285 13.35 -1.99 -29.55
CA CYS A 285 12.94 -0.91 -28.65
C CYS A 285 14.04 0.16 -28.53
N ARG A 286 15.31 -0.26 -28.47
CA ARG A 286 16.46 0.66 -28.52
C ARG A 286 16.45 1.48 -29.80
N ALA A 287 16.27 0.84 -30.95
CA ALA A 287 16.20 1.52 -32.24
C ALA A 287 15.04 2.52 -32.33
N VAL A 288 13.87 2.21 -31.76
CA VAL A 288 12.74 3.16 -31.65
C VAL A 288 13.14 4.40 -30.83
N PHE A 289 13.79 4.22 -29.69
CA PHE A 289 14.23 5.34 -28.85
C PHE A 289 15.35 6.15 -29.50
N ASP A 290 16.34 5.52 -30.09
CA ASP A 290 17.45 6.22 -30.75
C ASP A 290 16.94 7.02 -31.96
N ALA A 291 16.03 6.47 -32.76
CA ALA A 291 15.36 7.20 -33.85
C ALA A 291 14.49 8.37 -33.36
N ALA A 292 14.07 8.36 -32.08
CA ALA A 292 13.38 9.47 -31.43
C ALA A 292 14.33 10.49 -30.78
N GLY A 293 15.65 10.29 -30.83
CA GLY A 293 16.63 11.10 -30.11
C GLY A 293 16.66 10.85 -28.59
N LEU A 294 16.07 9.74 -28.14
CA LEU A 294 15.95 9.36 -26.74
C LEU A 294 17.03 8.33 -26.37
N THR A 295 18.29 8.73 -26.54
CA THR A 295 19.44 7.85 -26.28
C THR A 295 19.46 7.38 -24.83
N LYS A 296 19.96 6.15 -24.63
CA LYS A 296 20.24 5.60 -23.31
C LYS A 296 21.11 6.53 -22.46
N ASN A 297 20.70 6.79 -21.22
CA ASN A 297 21.53 7.43 -20.20
C ASN A 297 21.45 6.69 -18.87
N LEU A 298 22.48 5.88 -18.58
CA LEU A 298 22.57 5.09 -17.35
C LEU A 298 22.69 5.96 -16.10
N ALA A 299 23.44 7.05 -16.15
CA ALA A 299 23.68 7.91 -14.99
C ALA A 299 22.43 8.68 -14.56
N ALA A 300 21.65 9.17 -15.52
CA ALA A 300 20.41 9.89 -15.25
C ALA A 300 19.16 8.99 -15.20
N ARG A 301 19.32 7.67 -15.38
CA ARG A 301 18.23 6.70 -15.51
C ARG A 301 17.20 7.11 -16.58
N GLN A 302 17.66 7.41 -17.79
CA GLN A 302 16.77 7.81 -18.89
C GLN A 302 16.82 6.80 -20.04
N ASN A 303 15.64 6.45 -20.51
CA ASN A 303 15.34 5.55 -21.63
C ASN A 303 16.04 4.19 -21.45
N LEU A 304 16.04 3.69 -20.22
CA LEU A 304 16.59 2.37 -19.94
C LEU A 304 15.63 1.29 -20.44
N VAL A 305 16.14 0.18 -20.95
CA VAL A 305 15.35 -0.97 -21.40
C VAL A 305 15.67 -2.16 -20.50
N ALA A 306 14.64 -2.84 -20.03
CA ALA A 306 14.77 -4.00 -19.15
C ALA A 306 13.69 -5.05 -19.43
N TYR A 307 13.91 -6.26 -18.92
CA TYR A 307 12.94 -7.33 -18.82
C TYR A 307 12.95 -7.83 -17.37
N SER A 308 11.80 -7.90 -16.70
CA SER A 308 11.74 -8.32 -15.29
C SER A 308 11.46 -9.82 -15.16
N ALA A 309 12.43 -10.58 -14.70
CA ALA A 309 12.26 -12.01 -14.52
C ALA A 309 11.50 -12.35 -13.23
N ASP A 310 10.79 -13.46 -13.24
CA ASP A 310 10.17 -14.03 -12.03
C ASP A 310 11.25 -14.42 -10.99
N TRP A 311 11.03 -14.06 -9.73
CA TRP A 311 11.96 -14.35 -8.61
C TRP A 311 12.36 -15.83 -8.47
N SER A 312 11.53 -16.76 -8.96
CA SER A 312 11.77 -18.20 -8.85
C SER A 312 12.49 -18.81 -10.04
N GLN A 313 12.85 -18.01 -11.06
CA GLN A 313 13.57 -18.49 -12.24
C GLN A 313 14.67 -17.54 -12.74
N TRP A 314 14.86 -16.36 -12.14
CA TRP A 314 15.76 -15.33 -12.67
C TRP A 314 17.24 -15.74 -12.83
N THR A 315 17.74 -16.70 -12.02
CA THR A 315 19.11 -17.25 -12.13
C THR A 315 19.24 -18.38 -13.15
N GLY A 316 18.11 -18.97 -13.56
CA GLY A 316 18.05 -20.12 -14.44
C GLY A 316 16.78 -20.94 -14.27
N VAL A 317 16.56 -21.87 -15.20
CA VAL A 317 15.36 -22.71 -15.27
C VAL A 317 15.70 -24.17 -15.00
N GLN A 318 14.82 -24.84 -14.24
CA GLN A 318 14.84 -26.29 -14.07
C GLN A 318 13.84 -26.94 -15.02
N HIS A 319 14.22 -28.05 -15.66
CA HIS A 319 13.39 -28.71 -16.68
C HIS A 319 12.94 -30.09 -16.23
N ALA A 320 11.71 -30.46 -16.59
CA ALA A 320 11.24 -31.83 -16.40
C ALA A 320 12.14 -32.81 -17.18
N GLY A 321 12.50 -33.93 -16.52
CA GLY A 321 13.34 -34.97 -17.09
C GLY A 321 14.85 -34.70 -17.04
N VAL A 322 15.31 -33.54 -16.57
CA VAL A 322 16.73 -33.23 -16.40
C VAL A 322 16.97 -32.62 -15.02
N SER A 323 17.76 -33.29 -14.19
CA SER A 323 18.13 -32.80 -12.86
C SER A 323 19.17 -31.71 -12.97
N GLY A 324 18.77 -30.45 -12.82
CA GLY A 324 19.68 -29.31 -12.85
C GLY A 324 18.99 -27.97 -13.02
N ILE A 325 19.81 -26.92 -13.17
CA ILE A 325 19.40 -25.56 -13.50
C ILE A 325 20.28 -25.00 -14.63
N PHE A 326 19.64 -24.33 -15.57
CA PHE A 326 20.26 -23.79 -16.79
C PHE A 326 20.08 -22.26 -16.83
N PRO A 327 21.16 -21.46 -16.90
CA PRO A 327 21.07 -19.98 -16.91
C PRO A 327 20.49 -19.45 -18.24
N HIS A 328 19.18 -19.60 -18.44
CA HIS A 328 18.53 -19.29 -19.71
C HIS A 328 18.51 -17.80 -20.04
N LEU A 329 18.51 -16.92 -19.02
CA LEU A 329 18.47 -15.47 -19.21
C LEU A 329 19.84 -14.80 -19.30
N ASP A 330 20.95 -15.50 -19.08
CA ASP A 330 22.28 -14.89 -19.08
C ASP A 330 22.62 -14.19 -20.40
N ALA A 331 22.18 -14.75 -21.53
CA ALA A 331 22.34 -14.11 -22.84
C ALA A 331 21.54 -12.81 -22.96
N LEU A 332 20.33 -12.76 -22.37
CA LEU A 332 19.52 -11.54 -22.31
C LEU A 332 20.16 -10.50 -21.40
N TYR A 333 20.60 -10.89 -20.21
CA TYR A 333 21.29 -10.01 -19.27
C TYR A 333 22.63 -9.52 -19.81
N ALA A 334 23.33 -10.29 -20.65
CA ALA A 334 24.56 -9.86 -21.30
C ALA A 334 24.33 -8.88 -22.46
N SER A 335 23.15 -8.90 -23.10
CA SER A 335 22.82 -8.04 -24.25
C SER A 335 23.06 -6.56 -23.96
N ALA A 336 23.69 -5.82 -24.88
CA ALA A 336 23.92 -4.39 -24.72
C ALA A 336 22.62 -3.54 -24.68
N ASP A 337 21.50 -4.13 -25.12
CA ASP A 337 20.19 -3.49 -25.17
C ASP A 337 19.34 -3.72 -23.91
N ILE A 338 19.83 -4.52 -22.96
CA ILE A 338 19.27 -4.65 -21.61
C ILE A 338 20.18 -3.90 -20.64
N ASP A 339 19.65 -2.93 -19.90
CA ASP A 339 20.50 -1.96 -19.20
C ASP A 339 20.83 -2.32 -17.76
N PHE A 340 20.01 -3.17 -17.15
CA PHE A 340 20.22 -3.73 -15.82
C PHE A 340 19.48 -5.07 -15.70
N VAL A 341 19.89 -5.90 -14.74
CA VAL A 341 19.20 -7.16 -14.42
C VAL A 341 17.97 -6.81 -13.61
N SER A 342 16.77 -7.13 -14.09
CA SER A 342 15.53 -6.85 -13.37
C SER A 342 14.87 -8.13 -12.86
N ILE A 343 14.41 -8.08 -11.62
CA ILE A 343 13.72 -9.20 -10.95
C ILE A 343 12.45 -8.66 -10.30
N ASP A 344 11.36 -9.40 -10.41
CA ASP A 344 10.17 -9.17 -9.58
C ASP A 344 10.36 -9.91 -8.26
N ASN A 345 11.02 -9.25 -7.31
CA ASN A 345 11.61 -9.83 -6.12
C ASN A 345 10.56 -10.14 -5.04
N TYR A 346 10.09 -11.38 -5.05
CA TYR A 346 9.19 -11.95 -4.06
C TYR A 346 9.80 -13.11 -3.26
N MET A 347 11.11 -13.05 -3.02
CA MET A 347 11.82 -14.09 -2.27
C MET A 347 11.36 -14.12 -0.80
N PRO A 348 11.10 -15.30 -0.20
CA PRO A 348 10.65 -15.42 1.19
C PRO A 348 11.61 -14.78 2.19
N LEU A 349 11.08 -14.04 3.16
CA LEU A 349 11.85 -13.45 4.26
C LEU A 349 11.60 -14.16 5.61
N SER A 350 10.84 -15.25 5.60
CA SER A 350 10.42 -15.95 6.81
C SER A 350 10.05 -17.41 6.49
N ASP A 351 10.24 -18.29 7.46
CA ASP A 351 9.71 -19.66 7.49
C ASP A 351 8.90 -19.91 8.79
N TRP A 352 8.19 -18.87 9.24
CA TRP A 352 7.44 -18.87 10.49
C TRP A 352 6.19 -19.74 10.42
N THR A 353 6.02 -20.63 11.39
CA THR A 353 4.82 -21.47 11.51
C THR A 353 3.83 -20.89 12.53
N THR A 354 2.71 -21.57 12.74
CA THR A 354 1.77 -21.30 13.84
C THR A 354 2.30 -21.87 15.17
N GLY A 355 1.62 -21.56 16.28
CA GLY A 355 2.05 -22.00 17.61
C GLY A 355 3.35 -21.32 18.04
N ALA A 356 4.42 -22.09 18.25
CA ALA A 356 5.70 -21.59 18.76
C ALA A 356 6.61 -20.94 17.70
N GLY A 357 6.19 -20.87 16.43
CA GLY A 357 6.94 -20.21 15.34
C GLY A 357 7.93 -21.12 14.59
N GLY A 358 7.94 -22.42 14.89
CA GLY A 358 8.69 -23.42 14.12
C GLY A 358 10.21 -23.34 14.28
N LEU A 359 10.94 -23.84 13.28
CA LEU A 359 12.41 -23.91 13.32
C LEU A 359 13.11 -22.55 13.40
N ASP A 360 12.56 -21.48 12.82
CA ASP A 360 13.16 -20.14 12.91
C ASP A 360 13.07 -19.59 14.33
N ALA A 361 11.91 -19.72 14.97
CA ALA A 361 11.76 -19.33 16.37
C ALA A 361 12.57 -20.22 17.32
N LEU A 362 12.67 -21.53 17.03
CA LEU A 362 13.45 -22.48 17.83
C LEU A 362 14.94 -22.15 17.81
N ASN A 363 15.48 -21.81 16.63
CA ASN A 363 16.91 -21.55 16.44
C ASN A 363 17.27 -20.05 16.48
N TRP A 364 16.36 -19.20 16.93
CA TRP A 364 16.47 -17.74 16.93
C TRP A 364 17.82 -17.20 17.44
N ARG A 365 18.27 -17.73 18.59
CA ARG A 365 19.49 -17.28 19.27
C ARG A 365 20.74 -18.06 18.87
N ALA A 366 20.58 -19.18 18.16
CA ALA A 366 21.72 -19.98 17.72
C ALA A 366 22.58 -19.17 16.74
N PRO A 367 23.91 -19.35 16.70
CA PRO A 367 24.78 -18.58 15.81
C PRO A 367 24.39 -18.74 14.33
N ALA A 368 24.40 -17.62 13.60
CA ALA A 368 24.21 -17.65 12.15
C ALA A 368 25.37 -18.40 11.47
N PRO A 369 25.13 -19.15 10.38
CA PRO A 369 26.18 -19.80 9.62
C PRO A 369 27.21 -18.79 9.08
N THR A 370 28.49 -19.15 9.14
CA THR A 370 29.59 -18.36 8.56
C THR A 370 30.10 -18.93 7.24
N THR A 371 29.59 -20.09 6.82
CA THR A 371 29.97 -20.78 5.58
C THR A 371 28.73 -21.26 4.84
N TRP A 372 28.85 -21.34 3.51
CA TRP A 372 27.85 -21.90 2.62
C TRP A 372 28.48 -23.01 1.76
N PRO A 373 27.78 -24.13 1.49
CA PRO A 373 26.43 -24.46 1.95
C PRO A 373 26.39 -24.91 3.42
N VAL A 374 25.20 -24.95 4.00
CA VAL A 374 24.97 -25.45 5.36
C VAL A 374 24.62 -26.93 5.34
N SER A 375 25.34 -27.74 6.12
CA SER A 375 25.16 -29.20 6.15
C SER A 375 23.94 -29.66 6.95
N ALA A 376 23.50 -28.88 7.94
CA ALA A 376 22.39 -29.19 8.84
C ALA A 376 21.30 -28.10 8.80
N PRO A 377 20.50 -28.04 7.72
CA PRO A 377 19.55 -26.95 7.51
C PRO A 377 18.41 -26.86 8.55
N GLY A 378 18.14 -27.95 9.30
CA GLY A 378 17.18 -27.95 10.41
C GLY A 378 17.63 -27.20 11.68
N ALA A 379 18.92 -26.88 11.79
CA ALA A 379 19.53 -26.25 12.96
C ALA A 379 20.17 -24.88 12.64
N ILE A 380 19.76 -24.25 11.54
CA ILE A 380 20.28 -22.93 11.14
C ILE A 380 19.89 -21.90 12.19
N GLY A 381 20.88 -21.29 12.83
CA GLY A 381 20.69 -20.17 13.73
C GLY A 381 20.53 -18.84 13.02
N LEU A 382 19.90 -17.87 13.69
CA LEU A 382 19.71 -16.50 13.18
C LEU A 382 20.62 -15.47 13.90
N GLY A 383 21.23 -15.85 15.03
CA GLY A 383 22.13 -14.98 15.80
C GLY A 383 21.44 -13.80 16.50
N LEU A 384 20.11 -13.85 16.66
CA LEU A 384 19.31 -12.73 17.13
C LEU A 384 19.24 -12.69 18.67
N LYS A 385 19.22 -11.48 19.22
CA LYS A 385 19.23 -11.25 20.68
C LYS A 385 17.86 -10.96 21.27
N SER A 386 16.92 -10.46 20.46
CA SER A 386 15.54 -10.22 20.83
C SER A 386 14.80 -11.53 21.16
N ALA A 387 13.57 -11.43 21.65
CA ALA A 387 12.68 -12.58 21.70
C ALA A 387 12.22 -12.94 20.28
N PRO A 388 11.94 -14.22 19.98
CA PRO A 388 11.40 -14.62 18.68
C PRO A 388 10.10 -13.87 18.36
N ASP A 389 10.10 -13.12 17.27
CA ASP A 389 8.96 -12.37 16.75
C ASP A 389 9.07 -12.24 15.23
N MET A 390 8.03 -12.64 14.50
CA MET A 390 8.00 -12.52 13.04
C MET A 390 8.02 -11.06 12.57
N HIS A 391 7.58 -10.13 13.42
CA HIS A 391 7.62 -8.69 13.16
C HIS A 391 8.97 -8.05 13.53
N ASP A 392 9.94 -8.84 14.00
CA ASP A 392 11.30 -8.34 14.24
C ASP A 392 12.00 -8.06 12.89
N LYS A 393 12.40 -6.80 12.71
CA LYS A 393 13.04 -6.35 11.48
C LYS A 393 14.40 -7.00 11.24
N ASP A 394 15.16 -7.29 12.30
CA ASP A 394 16.47 -7.94 12.17
C ASP A 394 16.31 -9.40 11.72
N TYR A 395 15.20 -10.06 12.08
CA TYR A 395 14.84 -11.38 11.55
C TYR A 395 14.54 -11.35 10.05
N LEU A 396 13.71 -10.41 9.61
CA LEU A 396 13.41 -10.26 8.18
C LEU A 396 14.69 -9.95 7.39
N LYS A 397 15.57 -9.08 7.92
CA LYS A 397 16.89 -8.77 7.35
C LYS A 397 17.82 -9.98 7.28
N ALA A 398 17.89 -10.79 8.35
CA ALA A 398 18.69 -12.00 8.39
C ALA A 398 18.28 -13.01 7.31
N ASN A 399 17.04 -12.94 6.85
CA ASN A 399 16.52 -13.75 5.77
C ASN A 399 16.69 -13.13 4.38
N ILE A 400 17.18 -11.90 4.16
CA ILE A 400 17.36 -11.37 2.79
C ILE A 400 18.43 -12.17 2.02
N GLU A 401 19.60 -12.34 2.61
CA GLU A 401 20.64 -13.27 2.14
C GLU A 401 20.73 -14.47 3.12
N GLY A 402 19.58 -15.10 3.37
CA GLY A 402 19.44 -16.19 4.34
C GLY A 402 18.16 -17.02 4.16
N GLY A 403 17.88 -17.94 5.09
CA GLY A 403 16.67 -18.77 5.06
C GLY A 403 16.44 -19.62 3.80
N GLU A 404 15.17 -19.80 3.46
CA GLU A 404 14.72 -20.54 2.28
C GLU A 404 15.21 -19.87 0.99
N LYS A 405 15.58 -20.66 -0.02
CA LYS A 405 16.20 -20.27 -1.30
C LYS A 405 17.58 -19.61 -1.17
N TYR A 406 18.18 -19.65 0.03
CA TYR A 406 19.58 -19.33 0.25
C TYR A 406 20.31 -20.50 0.92
N HIS A 407 19.89 -20.86 2.13
CA HIS A 407 20.48 -21.95 2.92
C HIS A 407 19.85 -23.31 2.63
N PHE A 408 18.55 -23.32 2.35
CA PHE A 408 17.77 -24.54 2.14
C PHE A 408 16.62 -24.32 1.17
N TRP A 409 15.96 -25.40 0.76
CA TRP A 409 14.74 -25.36 -0.04
C TRP A 409 13.75 -26.43 0.42
N TYR A 410 12.48 -26.24 0.05
CA TYR A 410 11.42 -27.23 0.15
C TYR A 410 11.05 -27.74 -1.25
N GLY A 411 10.73 -29.02 -1.36
CA GLY A 411 10.26 -29.64 -2.60
C GLY A 411 8.75 -29.49 -2.81
N ASP A 412 7.98 -29.35 -1.73
CA ASP A 412 6.53 -29.18 -1.79
C ASP A 412 6.10 -27.73 -1.48
N TYR A 413 5.47 -27.09 -2.46
CA TYR A 413 4.88 -25.75 -2.37
C TYR A 413 3.35 -25.79 -2.40
N SER A 414 2.73 -26.96 -2.30
CA SER A 414 1.28 -27.08 -2.23
C SER A 414 0.77 -26.72 -0.83
N ALA A 415 -0.41 -26.10 -0.79
CA ALA A 415 -1.11 -25.80 0.43
C ALA A 415 -2.63 -25.86 0.22
N ALA A 416 -3.35 -26.08 1.31
CA ALA A 416 -4.80 -26.04 1.32
C ALA A 416 -5.29 -25.43 2.65
N PRO A 417 -6.42 -24.69 2.64
CA PRO A 417 -7.08 -24.28 3.88
C PRO A 417 -7.45 -25.50 4.72
N GLY A 418 -7.10 -25.50 6.00
CA GLY A 418 -7.38 -26.60 6.90
C GLY A 418 -7.17 -26.26 8.37
N LEU A 419 -7.53 -27.19 9.25
CA LEU A 419 -7.19 -27.05 10.67
C LEU A 419 -5.67 -27.06 10.83
N ASP A 420 -5.20 -26.20 11.73
CA ASP A 420 -3.79 -26.04 12.02
C ASP A 420 -3.16 -27.38 12.46
N PRO A 421 -2.18 -27.91 11.71
CA PRO A 421 -1.52 -29.16 12.07
C PRO A 421 -0.69 -29.06 13.36
N ASN A 422 -0.41 -27.85 13.86
CA ASN A 422 0.26 -27.62 15.15
C ASN A 422 -0.72 -27.63 16.34
N GLY A 423 -2.00 -27.93 16.13
CA GLY A 423 -2.97 -28.15 17.21
C GLY A 423 -3.53 -26.89 17.86
N THR A 424 -3.38 -25.72 17.24
CA THR A 424 -3.95 -24.45 17.75
C THR A 424 -5.47 -24.35 17.60
N LEU A 425 -6.08 -25.30 16.88
CA LEU A 425 -7.50 -25.32 16.48
C LEU A 425 -7.92 -24.16 15.54
N GLN A 426 -6.96 -23.39 15.05
CA GLN A 426 -7.21 -22.34 14.06
C GLN A 426 -7.37 -22.94 12.66
N GLN A 427 -8.01 -22.20 11.77
CA GLN A 427 -7.97 -22.48 10.32
C GLN A 427 -6.77 -21.75 9.74
N VAL A 428 -5.98 -22.45 8.93
CA VAL A 428 -4.74 -21.93 8.37
C VAL A 428 -4.56 -22.35 6.91
N THR A 429 -3.72 -21.64 6.18
CA THR A 429 -3.13 -22.12 4.93
C THR A 429 -2.15 -23.24 5.27
N SER A 430 -2.61 -24.50 5.29
CA SER A 430 -1.79 -25.63 5.71
C SER A 430 -0.87 -26.06 4.57
N PRO A 431 0.47 -25.88 4.68
CA PRO A 431 1.39 -26.45 3.70
C PRO A 431 1.35 -27.97 3.75
N GLN A 432 1.84 -28.60 2.70
CA GLN A 432 1.99 -30.05 2.62
C GLN A 432 3.47 -30.48 2.60
N GLY A 433 3.70 -31.78 2.49
CA GLY A 433 5.01 -32.37 2.26
C GLY A 433 6.07 -32.00 3.29
N ASP A 434 7.29 -31.79 2.78
CA ASP A 434 8.47 -31.48 3.57
C ASP A 434 8.37 -30.11 4.24
N ARG A 435 7.69 -29.14 3.62
CA ARG A 435 7.41 -27.84 4.23
C ARG A 435 6.56 -27.95 5.48
N ARG A 436 5.51 -28.78 5.46
CA ARG A 436 4.68 -29.05 6.66
C ARG A 436 5.50 -29.64 7.79
N ALA A 437 6.41 -30.56 7.46
CA ALA A 437 7.29 -31.19 8.44
C ALA A 437 8.47 -30.30 8.85
N GLN A 438 8.64 -29.13 8.22
CA GLN A 438 9.86 -28.32 8.25
C GLN A 438 11.14 -29.13 7.96
N ALA A 439 11.04 -30.15 7.09
CA ALA A 439 12.16 -30.96 6.61
C ALA A 439 12.92 -30.20 5.51
N ARG A 440 13.79 -29.27 5.93
CA ARG A 440 14.57 -28.39 5.06
C ARG A 440 15.63 -29.20 4.28
N ASN A 441 15.67 -29.07 2.95
CA ASN A 441 16.65 -29.75 2.11
C ASN A 441 17.91 -28.88 1.95
N PRO A 442 19.12 -29.46 2.05
CA PRO A 442 20.37 -28.70 1.88
C PRO A 442 20.66 -28.41 0.40
N TYR A 443 21.49 -27.40 0.19
CA TYR A 443 22.25 -27.23 -1.05
C TYR A 443 23.65 -27.84 -0.90
N TYR A 444 24.34 -28.06 -2.02
CA TYR A 444 25.71 -28.59 -2.04
C TYR A 444 26.68 -27.60 -2.72
N ALA A 445 27.99 -27.88 -2.61
CA ALA A 445 29.01 -27.06 -3.24
C ALA A 445 28.82 -27.00 -4.77
N GLY A 446 28.93 -25.81 -5.36
CA GLY A 446 28.71 -25.60 -6.79
C GLY A 446 27.24 -25.43 -7.21
N GLN A 447 26.30 -25.40 -6.26
CA GLN A 447 24.86 -25.27 -6.53
C GLN A 447 24.28 -23.87 -6.31
N GLN A 448 25.11 -22.83 -6.28
CA GLN A 448 24.67 -21.48 -5.93
C GLN A 448 23.53 -20.97 -6.83
N LEU A 449 23.50 -21.36 -8.11
CA LEU A 449 22.41 -20.98 -9.03
C LEU A 449 21.04 -21.53 -8.60
N LEU A 450 20.99 -22.68 -7.91
CA LEU A 450 19.75 -23.27 -7.38
C LEU A 450 19.23 -22.52 -6.13
N ALA A 451 20.05 -21.66 -5.53
CA ALA A 451 19.71 -20.84 -4.39
C ALA A 451 19.45 -19.40 -4.84
N PHE A 452 18.21 -19.12 -5.25
CA PHE A 452 17.83 -17.87 -5.94
C PHE A 452 18.13 -16.57 -5.17
N LYS A 453 18.38 -16.63 -3.86
CA LYS A 453 18.78 -15.49 -3.03
C LYS A 453 20.28 -15.26 -2.97
N GLN A 454 21.07 -16.07 -3.68
CA GLN A 454 22.51 -15.88 -3.87
C GLN A 454 22.83 -14.70 -4.80
N LEU A 455 22.16 -13.56 -4.61
CA LEU A 455 22.30 -12.33 -5.40
C LEU A 455 23.76 -11.90 -5.50
N ARG A 456 24.46 -11.88 -4.36
CA ARG A 456 25.87 -11.50 -4.29
C ARG A 456 26.81 -12.48 -4.95
N TRP A 457 26.58 -13.77 -4.79
CA TRP A 457 27.39 -14.76 -5.50
C TRP A 457 27.16 -14.66 -7.01
N TRP A 458 25.90 -14.60 -7.44
CA TRP A 458 25.51 -14.49 -8.85
C TRP A 458 26.17 -13.25 -9.50
N TRP A 459 26.07 -12.09 -8.85
CA TRP A 459 26.63 -10.86 -9.40
C TRP A 459 28.17 -10.88 -9.51
N ASN A 460 28.85 -11.58 -8.59
CA ASN A 460 30.30 -11.63 -8.51
C ASN A 460 30.97 -12.78 -9.30
N ASN A 461 30.22 -13.73 -9.84
CA ASN A 461 30.80 -14.96 -10.38
C ASN A 461 30.36 -15.24 -11.83
N PRO A 462 31.23 -15.88 -12.64
CA PRO A 462 30.82 -16.42 -13.92
C PRO A 462 29.86 -17.59 -13.71
N HIS A 463 28.86 -17.72 -14.59
CA HIS A 463 27.87 -18.79 -14.47
C HIS A 463 28.17 -19.95 -15.39
N ARG A 464 27.75 -21.15 -14.97
CA ARG A 464 27.77 -22.39 -15.75
C ARG A 464 26.46 -23.13 -15.47
N ALA A 465 26.00 -23.96 -16.39
CA ALA A 465 24.88 -24.84 -16.08
C ALA A 465 25.28 -25.81 -14.96
N VAL A 466 24.34 -26.09 -14.07
CA VAL A 466 24.53 -26.99 -12.94
C VAL A 466 23.54 -28.13 -13.10
N TYR A 467 24.01 -29.30 -13.51
CA TYR A 467 23.13 -30.43 -13.80
C TYR A 467 23.83 -31.77 -13.53
N ASP A 468 23.07 -32.85 -13.46
CA ASP A 468 23.62 -34.20 -13.42
C ASP A 468 23.89 -34.66 -14.85
N SER A 469 25.18 -34.74 -15.23
CA SER A 469 25.61 -35.20 -16.54
C SER A 469 25.75 -36.74 -16.65
N GLY A 470 25.56 -37.46 -15.54
CA GLY A 470 25.79 -38.91 -15.46
C GLY A 470 27.26 -39.31 -15.31
N ASP A 471 28.17 -38.36 -15.06
CA ASP A 471 29.61 -38.59 -14.87
C ASP A 471 30.00 -39.02 -13.44
N GLY A 472 29.02 -39.13 -12.54
CA GLY A 472 29.22 -39.48 -11.14
C GLY A 472 29.48 -38.29 -10.20
N ALA A 473 29.53 -37.06 -10.71
CA ALA A 473 29.65 -35.85 -9.89
C ALA A 473 28.30 -35.36 -9.31
N GLY A 474 27.19 -35.96 -9.75
CA GLY A 474 25.84 -35.53 -9.39
C GLY A 474 25.51 -34.15 -10.01
N VAL A 475 24.62 -33.40 -9.36
CA VAL A 475 24.22 -32.06 -9.82
C VAL A 475 25.34 -31.06 -9.53
N ALA A 476 26.19 -30.81 -10.53
CA ALA A 476 27.40 -30.01 -10.43
C ALA A 476 27.59 -29.07 -11.65
N PRO A 477 28.45 -28.03 -11.55
CA PRO A 477 28.75 -27.14 -12.68
C PRO A 477 29.43 -27.86 -13.85
N HIS A 478 28.90 -27.71 -15.07
CA HIS A 478 29.45 -28.29 -16.29
C HIS A 478 29.56 -27.27 -17.43
N GLY A 479 30.45 -27.56 -18.39
CA GLY A 479 30.64 -26.77 -19.60
C GLY A 479 31.39 -25.44 -19.40
N PRO A 480 31.53 -24.65 -20.48
CA PRO A 480 32.08 -23.31 -20.40
C PRO A 480 31.13 -22.34 -19.68
N GLN A 481 31.64 -21.16 -19.34
CA GLN A 481 30.82 -20.10 -18.74
C GLN A 481 29.81 -19.52 -19.74
N THR A 482 28.73 -18.94 -19.25
CA THR A 482 27.75 -18.21 -20.06
C THR A 482 28.27 -16.85 -20.53
N GLN A 483 27.43 -16.07 -21.21
CA GLN A 483 27.73 -14.69 -21.62
C GLN A 483 27.72 -13.69 -20.45
N TRP A 484 27.25 -14.08 -19.26
CA TRP A 484 27.24 -13.18 -18.12
C TRP A 484 28.68 -12.80 -17.72
N VAL A 485 28.91 -11.50 -17.61
CA VAL A 485 30.17 -10.94 -17.11
C VAL A 485 29.94 -10.45 -15.68
N PRO A 486 30.71 -10.94 -14.69
CA PRO A 486 30.58 -10.49 -13.30
C PRO A 486 30.65 -8.98 -13.18
N GLN A 487 29.81 -8.42 -12.30
CA GLN A 487 29.76 -6.99 -12.01
C GLN A 487 29.51 -6.08 -13.22
N SER A 488 29.00 -6.62 -14.34
CA SER A 488 28.78 -5.84 -15.57
C SER A 488 27.54 -4.94 -15.51
N LYS A 489 26.52 -5.32 -14.73
CA LYS A 489 25.25 -4.60 -14.60
C LYS A 489 24.72 -4.70 -13.16
N SER A 490 24.07 -3.65 -12.69
CA SER A 490 23.34 -3.69 -11.42
C SER A 490 22.09 -4.57 -11.53
N ILE A 491 21.59 -5.01 -10.38
CA ILE A 491 20.29 -5.66 -10.20
C ILE A 491 19.28 -4.61 -9.72
N GLY A 492 18.10 -4.56 -10.33
CA GLY A 492 16.96 -3.75 -9.91
C GLY A 492 15.75 -4.62 -9.57
N PHE A 493 14.83 -4.07 -8.80
CA PHE A 493 13.57 -4.73 -8.45
C PHE A 493 12.40 -3.91 -9.01
N LEU A 494 11.97 -4.21 -10.25
CA LEU A 494 10.81 -3.54 -10.85
C LEU A 494 9.49 -3.91 -10.17
N GLU A 495 9.52 -4.94 -9.35
CA GLU A 495 8.48 -5.31 -8.42
C GLU A 495 9.13 -5.87 -7.15
N TYR A 496 8.65 -5.43 -5.99
CA TYR A 496 8.84 -6.13 -4.72
C TYR A 496 7.69 -5.75 -3.79
N GLY A 497 7.24 -6.68 -2.96
CA GLY A 497 6.11 -6.39 -2.09
C GLY A 497 5.67 -7.59 -1.28
N PHE A 498 4.71 -7.34 -0.40
CA PHE A 498 4.13 -8.36 0.46
C PHE A 498 2.61 -8.14 0.48
N PRO A 499 1.79 -9.20 0.42
CA PRO A 499 0.36 -9.05 0.62
C PRO A 499 0.09 -8.59 2.06
N THR A 500 -0.97 -7.84 2.31
CA THR A 500 -1.34 -7.45 3.69
C THR A 500 -2.09 -8.54 4.44
N SER A 501 -1.57 -9.75 4.35
CA SER A 501 -2.10 -10.94 4.99
C SER A 501 -1.15 -11.43 6.08
N ASP A 502 -1.69 -12.07 7.11
CA ASP A 502 -0.90 -12.76 8.13
C ASP A 502 0.17 -13.65 7.49
N ARG A 503 1.41 -13.60 8.00
CA ARG A 503 2.58 -14.33 7.48
C ARG A 503 2.95 -14.03 6.03
N SER A 504 2.68 -12.82 5.55
CA SER A 504 3.04 -12.37 4.21
C SER A 504 4.51 -12.59 3.83
N ALA A 505 5.42 -12.47 4.80
CA ALA A 505 6.85 -12.71 4.62
C ALA A 505 7.22 -14.17 4.26
N ASN A 506 6.35 -15.15 4.52
CA ASN A 506 6.59 -16.56 4.14
C ASN A 506 6.46 -16.80 2.64
N GLN A 507 5.58 -16.05 1.98
CA GLN A 507 5.29 -16.24 0.56
C GLN A 507 4.89 -14.90 -0.08
N PRO A 508 5.86 -13.99 -0.28
CA PRO A 508 5.57 -12.62 -0.72
C PRO A 508 4.89 -12.52 -2.09
N ASN A 509 5.10 -13.53 -2.95
CA ASN A 509 4.57 -13.56 -4.32
C ASN A 509 3.07 -13.86 -4.40
N ILE A 510 2.46 -14.39 -3.33
CA ILE A 510 1.08 -14.86 -3.38
C ILE A 510 0.13 -13.69 -3.23
N PHE A 511 -0.66 -13.43 -4.28
CA PHE A 511 -1.73 -12.45 -4.26
C PHE A 511 -3.05 -13.10 -3.84
N PHE A 512 -3.80 -12.43 -2.97
CA PHE A 512 -5.13 -12.87 -2.58
C PHE A 512 -6.15 -12.49 -3.65
N ASN A 513 -6.62 -13.49 -4.41
CA ASN A 513 -7.78 -13.35 -5.31
C ASN A 513 -8.51 -14.70 -5.40
N PRO A 514 -9.64 -14.88 -4.69
CA PRO A 514 -10.40 -16.12 -4.72
C PRO A 514 -10.95 -16.53 -6.10
N ARG A 515 -10.94 -15.63 -7.09
CA ARG A 515 -11.41 -15.91 -8.46
C ARG A 515 -10.30 -16.43 -9.39
N SER A 516 -9.03 -16.25 -8.99
CA SER A 516 -7.89 -16.69 -9.78
C SER A 516 -7.38 -18.05 -9.33
N VAL A 517 -7.11 -18.94 -10.28
CA VAL A 517 -6.46 -20.24 -10.03
C VAL A 517 -4.99 -20.11 -9.64
N SER A 518 -4.41 -18.92 -9.81
CA SER A 518 -3.05 -18.58 -9.37
C SER A 518 -3.05 -17.69 -8.12
N GLY A 519 -4.22 -17.33 -7.61
CA GLY A 519 -4.37 -16.65 -6.33
C GLY A 519 -4.21 -17.62 -5.16
N GLY A 520 -3.94 -17.09 -3.97
CA GLY A 520 -3.82 -17.91 -2.78
C GLY A 520 -3.62 -17.09 -1.52
N THR A 521 -3.07 -17.76 -0.50
CA THR A 521 -2.67 -17.15 0.76
C THR A 521 -1.27 -17.66 1.15
N PRO A 522 -0.45 -16.86 1.85
CA PRO A 522 0.86 -17.32 2.30
C PRO A 522 0.76 -18.57 3.18
N PHE A 523 1.84 -19.38 3.19
CA PHE A 523 1.91 -20.55 4.07
C PHE A 523 1.72 -20.17 5.53
N TRP A 524 0.96 -21.02 6.24
CA TRP A 524 0.63 -20.88 7.65
C TRP A 524 -0.27 -19.70 8.00
N SER A 525 -0.70 -18.86 7.05
CA SER A 525 -1.59 -17.73 7.35
C SER A 525 -2.84 -18.20 8.09
N VAL A 526 -3.18 -17.55 9.19
CA VAL A 526 -4.41 -17.82 9.95
C VAL A 526 -5.59 -17.16 9.25
N TRP A 527 -6.69 -17.88 9.15
CA TRP A 527 -7.92 -17.41 8.50
C TRP A 527 -8.88 -16.77 9.50
N ASN A 528 -9.68 -15.82 9.02
CA ASN A 528 -10.74 -15.21 9.80
C ASN A 528 -11.78 -16.27 10.25
N ALA A 529 -12.61 -15.94 11.25
CA ALA A 529 -13.59 -16.88 11.80
C ALA A 529 -14.61 -17.38 10.76
N ALA A 530 -14.89 -16.58 9.72
CA ALA A 530 -15.78 -16.93 8.61
C ALA A 530 -15.14 -17.88 7.59
N LYS A 531 -13.81 -18.09 7.66
CA LYS A 531 -13.02 -18.90 6.72
C LYS A 531 -13.11 -18.41 5.28
N THR A 532 -13.22 -17.09 5.09
CA THR A 532 -13.33 -16.47 3.77
C THR A 532 -12.06 -15.77 3.31
N ALA A 533 -11.17 -15.40 4.24
CA ALA A 533 -9.93 -14.68 3.96
C ALA A 533 -8.91 -14.89 5.09
N PRO A 534 -7.60 -14.73 4.83
CA PRO A 534 -6.60 -14.67 5.90
C PRO A 534 -6.81 -13.42 6.78
N LEU A 535 -6.28 -13.46 8.00
CA LEU A 535 -6.20 -12.27 8.84
C LEU A 535 -5.36 -11.20 8.13
N VAL A 536 -5.72 -9.93 8.33
CA VAL A 536 -5.01 -8.78 7.77
C VAL A 536 -3.80 -8.44 8.65
N ASP A 537 -2.66 -8.18 8.02
CA ASP A 537 -1.45 -7.68 8.69
C ASP A 537 -0.68 -6.67 7.84
N ASP A 538 -1.11 -5.42 7.96
CA ASP A 538 -0.44 -4.29 7.29
C ASP A 538 0.94 -4.01 7.91
N SER A 539 1.12 -4.31 9.20
CA SER A 539 2.33 -3.93 9.91
C SER A 539 3.52 -4.78 9.50
N LEU A 540 3.34 -6.09 9.31
CA LEU A 540 4.37 -6.97 8.78
C LEU A 540 4.81 -6.55 7.38
N THR A 541 3.86 -6.20 6.52
CA THR A 541 4.12 -5.73 5.15
C THR A 541 5.04 -4.52 5.15
N LEU A 542 4.71 -3.50 5.95
CA LEU A 542 5.50 -2.27 6.02
C LEU A 542 6.87 -2.47 6.66
N ILE A 543 6.96 -3.31 7.71
CA ILE A 543 8.24 -3.65 8.35
C ILE A 543 9.13 -4.44 7.39
N ALA A 544 8.57 -5.34 6.58
CA ALA A 544 9.31 -6.12 5.58
C ALA A 544 9.82 -5.25 4.43
N LEU A 545 9.01 -4.31 3.92
CA LEU A 545 9.47 -3.30 2.95
C LEU A 545 10.61 -2.45 3.52
N GLN A 546 10.49 -2.02 4.78
CA GLN A 546 11.54 -1.29 5.48
C GLN A 546 12.80 -2.15 5.69
N ALA A 547 12.66 -3.44 6.00
CA ALA A 547 13.78 -4.36 6.18
C ALA A 547 14.62 -4.48 4.90
N ILE A 548 13.97 -4.69 3.75
CA ILE A 548 14.64 -4.77 2.44
C ILE A 548 15.40 -3.46 2.15
N TRP A 549 14.75 -2.32 2.32
CA TRP A 549 15.38 -1.04 2.06
C TRP A 549 16.58 -0.78 2.97
N GLU A 550 16.43 -0.94 4.29
CA GLU A 550 17.53 -0.71 5.24
C GLU A 550 18.70 -1.64 5.00
N TYR A 551 18.44 -2.91 4.67
CA TYR A 551 19.50 -3.87 4.37
C TYR A 551 20.39 -3.37 3.23
N TRP A 552 19.79 -2.95 2.12
CA TRP A 552 20.54 -2.54 0.93
C TRP A 552 21.04 -1.09 1.00
N THR A 553 20.40 -0.18 1.73
CA THR A 553 20.73 1.26 1.68
C THR A 553 21.39 1.79 2.94
N VAL A 554 21.17 1.18 4.11
CA VAL A 554 21.60 1.69 5.41
C VAL A 554 22.65 0.79 6.05
N ASP A 555 22.44 -0.53 6.01
CA ASP A 555 23.23 -1.50 6.78
C ASP A 555 24.60 -1.81 6.14
N GLY A 556 24.98 -1.11 5.06
CA GLY A 556 26.24 -1.31 4.35
C GLY A 556 26.35 -2.66 3.64
N ARG A 557 25.23 -3.31 3.32
CA ARG A 557 25.23 -4.64 2.65
C ARG A 557 25.26 -4.56 1.13
N ASN A 558 24.95 -3.42 0.52
CA ASN A 558 25.02 -3.29 -0.93
C ASN A 558 26.47 -3.09 -1.38
N GLU A 559 27.02 -4.10 -2.05
CA GLU A 559 28.39 -4.07 -2.55
C GLU A 559 28.51 -3.14 -3.77
N THR A 560 29.71 -2.65 -4.02
CA THR A 560 30.03 -1.80 -5.16
C THR A 560 31.26 -2.37 -5.87
N SER A 561 31.23 -2.42 -7.20
CA SER A 561 32.32 -2.94 -8.02
C SER A 561 33.54 -2.02 -7.98
N ALA A 562 34.66 -2.50 -8.53
CA ALA A 562 35.85 -1.65 -8.74
C ALA A 562 35.59 -0.45 -9.68
N THR A 563 34.52 -0.49 -10.48
CA THR A 563 34.09 0.59 -11.39
C THR A 563 33.00 1.48 -10.79
N ASN A 564 32.77 1.39 -9.47
CA ASN A 564 31.73 2.11 -8.74
C ASN A 564 30.29 1.76 -9.16
N LEU A 565 30.08 0.57 -9.72
CA LEU A 565 28.73 0.07 -10.03
C LEU A 565 28.15 -0.62 -8.78
N PRO A 566 27.04 -0.14 -8.20
CA PRO A 566 26.40 -0.83 -7.08
C PRO A 566 25.79 -2.15 -7.54
N MET A 567 25.85 -3.18 -6.70
CA MET A 567 25.24 -4.48 -6.98
C MET A 567 23.72 -4.33 -7.12
N ILE A 568 23.07 -3.69 -6.14
CA ILE A 568 21.65 -3.35 -6.19
C ILE A 568 21.49 -1.88 -6.58
N ALA A 569 20.81 -1.61 -7.69
CA ALA A 569 20.35 -0.27 -8.07
C ALA A 569 19.14 0.10 -7.22
N THR A 570 19.38 0.61 -6.02
CA THR A 570 18.32 0.88 -5.02
C THR A 570 17.32 1.98 -5.45
N ASP A 571 17.70 2.81 -6.42
CA ASP A 571 16.83 3.77 -7.09
C ASP A 571 15.89 3.15 -8.14
N LEU A 572 16.13 1.88 -8.49
CA LEU A 572 15.31 1.04 -9.37
C LEU A 572 14.62 -0.08 -8.57
N MET A 573 14.11 0.26 -7.38
CA MET A 573 13.29 -0.61 -6.54
C MET A 573 11.86 -0.04 -6.47
N PHE A 574 10.89 -0.77 -7.00
CA PHE A 574 9.50 -0.35 -7.11
C PHE A 574 8.60 -1.22 -6.23
N ALA A 575 8.03 -0.61 -5.19
CA ALA A 575 7.12 -1.30 -4.30
C ALA A 575 5.80 -1.59 -5.03
N TRP A 576 5.29 -2.80 -4.89
CA TRP A 576 3.97 -3.18 -5.34
C TRP A 576 2.96 -2.99 -4.21
N CYS A 577 1.93 -2.15 -4.31
CA CYS A 577 1.62 -1.21 -5.40
C CYS A 577 0.72 -0.04 -4.93
N TRP A 578 0.52 0.97 -5.79
CA TRP A 578 -0.42 2.08 -5.62
C TRP A 578 -1.51 2.06 -6.69
N ASP A 579 -2.77 2.25 -6.31
CA ASP A 579 -3.89 2.26 -7.26
C ASP A 579 -4.20 3.68 -7.76
N ALA A 580 -4.41 3.83 -9.07
CA ALA A 580 -4.82 5.06 -9.71
C ALA A 580 -6.30 5.41 -9.44
N ARG A 581 -7.07 4.47 -8.88
CA ARG A 581 -8.39 4.75 -8.32
C ARG A 581 -8.21 5.26 -6.89
N PRO A 582 -8.59 6.51 -6.59
CA PRO A 582 -8.25 7.15 -5.32
C PRO A 582 -9.05 6.59 -4.15
N LEU A 583 -8.49 6.73 -2.96
CA LEU A 583 -9.22 6.48 -1.72
C LEU A 583 -10.19 7.62 -1.42
N PRO A 584 -11.36 7.33 -0.80
CA PRO A 584 -11.81 6.01 -0.38
C PRO A 584 -12.63 5.26 -1.46
N ASP A 585 -12.83 5.85 -2.64
CA ASP A 585 -13.70 5.28 -3.68
C ASP A 585 -13.28 3.88 -4.08
N PHE A 586 -12.01 3.68 -4.44
CA PHE A 586 -11.41 2.36 -4.34
C PHE A 586 -10.79 2.23 -2.95
N PRO A 587 -11.09 1.16 -2.18
CA PRO A 587 -11.78 -0.07 -2.58
C PRO A 587 -13.31 -0.13 -2.29
N LEU A 588 -13.94 0.96 -1.84
CA LEU A 588 -15.31 0.91 -1.31
C LEU A 588 -16.42 0.77 -2.36
N ARG A 589 -16.24 1.29 -3.58
CA ARG A 589 -17.21 1.27 -4.68
C ARG A 589 -17.22 -0.07 -5.42
N GLN A 590 -17.61 -1.13 -4.71
CA GLN A 590 -17.73 -2.48 -5.26
C GLN A 590 -18.87 -2.62 -6.28
N ASP A 591 -19.76 -1.62 -6.36
CA ASP A 591 -20.74 -1.46 -7.44
C ASP A 591 -20.09 -1.11 -8.78
N ILE A 592 -18.87 -0.56 -8.78
CA ILE A 592 -18.07 -0.27 -9.97
C ILE A 592 -16.96 -1.31 -10.14
N TRP A 593 -16.20 -1.56 -9.07
CA TRP A 593 -14.96 -2.34 -9.11
C TRP A 593 -15.06 -3.60 -8.27
N SER A 594 -15.15 -4.74 -8.95
CA SER A 594 -15.34 -6.03 -8.26
C SER A 594 -14.10 -6.54 -7.51
N ASP A 595 -12.92 -5.99 -7.80
CA ASP A 595 -11.63 -6.33 -7.18
C ASP A 595 -11.38 -5.58 -5.86
N GLY A 596 -12.23 -4.63 -5.47
CA GLY A 596 -12.12 -3.93 -4.17
C GLY A 596 -12.18 -4.87 -2.97
N ALA A 597 -12.83 -6.04 -3.09
CA ALA A 597 -12.86 -7.06 -2.05
C ALA A 597 -11.49 -7.71 -1.76
N ASN A 598 -10.53 -7.64 -2.70
CA ASN A 598 -9.19 -8.18 -2.54
C ASN A 598 -8.26 -7.19 -1.81
N TRP A 599 -8.59 -5.89 -1.79
CA TRP A 599 -7.75 -4.84 -1.22
C TRP A 599 -7.25 -5.14 0.21
N PRO A 600 -8.09 -5.61 1.16
CA PRO A 600 -7.64 -5.82 2.54
C PRO A 600 -6.49 -6.83 2.70
N ASN A 601 -6.36 -7.79 1.77
CA ASN A 601 -5.41 -8.90 1.87
C ASN A 601 -4.37 -8.93 0.74
N GLY A 602 -4.52 -8.08 -0.28
CA GLY A 602 -3.55 -7.96 -1.38
C GLY A 602 -2.44 -6.94 -1.12
N HIS A 603 -1.65 -6.67 -2.16
CA HIS A 603 -0.43 -5.88 -2.08
C HIS A 603 -0.60 -4.36 -2.15
N TRP A 604 -1.83 -3.87 -2.37
CA TRP A 604 -2.12 -2.43 -2.36
C TRP A 604 -1.59 -1.74 -1.10
N LEU A 605 -0.91 -0.61 -1.26
CA LEU A 605 -0.37 0.18 -0.15
C LEU A 605 -1.19 1.44 0.15
N ASN A 606 -1.91 1.97 -0.85
CA ASN A 606 -2.77 3.12 -0.67
C ASN A 606 -3.76 2.86 0.47
N GLY A 607 -3.72 3.71 1.50
CA GLY A 607 -4.65 3.67 2.64
C GLY A 607 -4.28 2.71 3.76
N LYS A 608 -3.16 1.98 3.63
CA LYS A 608 -2.71 0.99 4.63
C LYS A 608 -1.53 1.46 5.48
N PHE A 609 -0.97 2.62 5.15
CA PHE A 609 0.01 3.26 6.01
C PHE A 609 -0.63 3.64 7.34
N PRO A 610 0.06 3.43 8.49
CA PRO A 610 -0.38 3.98 9.77
C PRO A 610 -0.69 5.45 9.56
N ALA A 611 -1.80 5.91 10.15
CA ALA A 611 -2.14 7.33 10.12
C ALA A 611 -0.87 8.12 10.43
N LEU A 612 -0.47 9.01 9.50
CA LEU A 612 0.59 9.95 9.79
C LEU A 612 0.24 10.53 11.17
N PRO A 613 1.19 10.61 12.12
CA PRO A 613 0.95 11.33 13.35
C PRO A 613 0.31 12.64 12.93
N ALA A 614 -0.86 12.95 13.50
CA ALA A 614 -1.49 14.23 13.25
C ALA A 614 -0.39 15.30 13.31
N PRO A 615 -0.35 16.27 12.37
CA PRO A 615 0.61 17.37 12.45
C PRO A 615 0.66 17.80 13.90
N ALA A 616 1.89 17.87 14.47
CA ALA A 616 2.11 18.05 15.90
C ALA A 616 1.02 18.98 16.42
N ALA A 617 0.16 18.45 17.31
CA ALA A 617 -1.07 19.14 17.70
C ALA A 617 -0.71 20.60 17.88
N THR A 618 -1.40 21.49 17.17
CA THR A 618 -1.30 22.93 17.44
C THR A 618 -1.27 23.06 18.95
N ALA A 619 -0.25 23.75 19.49
CA ALA A 619 -0.12 23.92 20.93
C ALA A 619 -1.51 24.15 21.52
N PRO A 620 -1.89 23.46 22.63
CA PRO A 620 -3.23 23.57 23.19
C PRO A 620 -3.61 25.05 23.20
N PRO A 621 -4.84 25.41 22.75
CA PRO A 621 -5.20 26.79 22.48
C PRO A 621 -4.66 27.69 23.58
N SER A 622 -3.76 28.61 23.23
CA SER A 622 -3.15 29.48 24.21
C SER A 622 -4.25 30.25 24.92
N TYR A 623 -4.14 30.34 26.26
CA TYR A 623 -5.05 31.07 27.14
C TYR A 623 -5.51 32.39 26.51
N GLY A 624 -6.80 32.46 26.16
CA GLY A 624 -7.48 33.69 25.77
C GLY A 624 -8.60 34.00 26.77
N PRO A 625 -9.02 35.28 26.91
CA PRO A 625 -10.22 35.59 27.66
C PRO A 625 -11.43 34.96 26.95
N PHE A 626 -12.04 33.95 27.57
CA PHE A 626 -13.29 33.39 27.06
C PHE A 626 -14.45 34.33 27.37
N PRO A 627 -15.36 34.56 26.43
CA PRO A 627 -16.56 35.35 26.70
C PRO A 627 -17.46 34.60 27.68
N THR A 628 -18.31 35.32 28.41
CA THR A 628 -19.27 34.72 29.34
C THR A 628 -20.63 34.58 28.66
N PHE A 629 -21.28 33.44 28.82
CA PHE A 629 -22.63 33.19 28.34
C PHE A 629 -23.58 34.26 28.92
N PRO A 630 -24.41 34.90 28.08
CA PRO A 630 -25.22 36.03 28.54
C PRO A 630 -26.22 35.59 29.61
N GLU A 631 -26.44 36.46 30.59
CA GLU A 631 -27.53 36.29 31.55
C GLU A 631 -28.84 36.68 30.87
N LEU A 632 -29.74 35.71 30.69
CA LEU A 632 -30.98 35.87 29.94
C LEU A 632 -32.17 35.60 30.85
N ILE A 633 -33.11 36.54 30.88
CA ILE A 633 -34.38 36.38 31.58
C ILE A 633 -35.28 35.44 30.77
N GLY A 634 -36.05 34.61 31.47
CA GLY A 634 -37.00 33.66 30.87
C GLY A 634 -36.48 32.24 30.72
N LEU A 635 -35.40 31.89 31.43
CA LEU A 635 -34.98 30.51 31.64
C LEU A 635 -36.13 29.72 32.27
N GLY A 636 -36.54 28.65 31.59
CA GLY A 636 -37.62 27.78 32.02
C GLY A 636 -37.22 26.88 33.19
N TRP A 637 -38.21 26.26 33.80
CA TRP A 637 -38.05 25.43 35.00
C TRP A 637 -37.14 24.21 34.80
N SER A 638 -37.06 23.66 33.59
CA SER A 638 -36.31 22.43 33.30
C SER A 638 -34.91 22.75 32.76
N ILE A 639 -33.89 22.32 33.50
CA ILE A 639 -32.49 22.27 33.05
C ILE A 639 -32.08 20.81 33.05
N VAL A 640 -31.58 20.31 31.91
CA VAL A 640 -31.11 18.92 31.81
C VAL A 640 -29.60 18.90 31.91
N LEU A 641 -29.07 18.15 32.88
CA LEU A 641 -27.63 17.92 33.06
C LEU A 641 -27.30 16.44 32.90
N LYS A 642 -26.40 16.12 31.96
CA LYS A 642 -25.99 14.74 31.66
C LYS A 642 -24.47 14.58 31.82
N PRO A 643 -23.96 14.00 32.92
CA PRO A 643 -22.55 13.63 33.02
C PRO A 643 -22.26 12.45 32.08
N LYS A 644 -21.15 12.53 31.35
CA LYS A 644 -20.75 11.57 30.33
C LYS A 644 -19.27 11.22 30.44
N PHE A 645 -18.98 9.93 30.45
CA PHE A 645 -17.62 9.38 30.30
C PHE A 645 -17.50 8.67 28.95
N ALA A 646 -16.33 8.73 28.32
CA ALA A 646 -15.99 7.87 27.21
C ALA A 646 -15.26 6.62 27.70
N THR A 647 -15.83 5.45 27.42
CA THR A 647 -15.27 4.15 27.81
C THR A 647 -15.20 3.25 26.58
N GLN A 648 -14.03 2.70 26.29
CA GLN A 648 -13.90 1.67 25.26
C GLN A 648 -14.30 0.32 25.85
N GLY A 649 -15.29 -0.33 25.25
CA GLY A 649 -15.65 -1.71 25.56
C GLY A 649 -15.09 -2.67 24.52
N HIS A 650 -14.64 -3.84 24.97
CA HIS A 650 -14.45 -5.00 24.12
C HIS A 650 -15.24 -6.15 24.76
N ASP A 651 -16.43 -6.39 24.21
CA ASP A 651 -17.31 -7.47 24.64
C ASP A 651 -16.91 -8.76 23.91
N ARG A 652 -16.79 -9.86 24.65
CA ARG A 652 -16.41 -11.17 24.11
C ARG A 652 -17.64 -12.05 24.04
N ALA A 653 -17.66 -12.98 23.07
CA ALA A 653 -18.76 -13.94 22.89
C ALA A 653 -19.05 -14.81 24.13
N SER A 654 -18.12 -14.90 25.09
CA SER A 654 -18.30 -15.58 26.37
C SER A 654 -19.10 -14.78 27.42
N GLY A 655 -19.60 -13.57 27.08
CA GLY A 655 -20.24 -12.65 28.02
C GLY A 655 -19.30 -11.86 28.92
N LYS A 656 -17.98 -12.04 28.79
CA LYS A 656 -16.97 -11.24 29.50
C LYS A 656 -16.69 -9.96 28.71
N SER A 657 -16.48 -8.85 29.41
CA SER A 657 -16.09 -7.57 28.79
C SER A 657 -14.80 -7.04 29.40
N SER A 658 -13.94 -6.43 28.58
CA SER A 658 -12.90 -5.52 29.08
C SER A 658 -13.31 -4.09 28.80
N ARG A 659 -13.12 -3.21 29.78
CA ARG A 659 -13.44 -1.78 29.67
C ARG A 659 -12.19 -0.97 29.94
N ARG A 660 -11.95 0.04 29.10
CA ARG A 660 -10.89 1.02 29.31
C ARG A 660 -11.51 2.41 29.35
N ALA A 661 -11.45 3.06 30.51
CA ALA A 661 -11.86 4.45 30.65
C ALA A 661 -10.93 5.33 29.81
N LYS A 662 -11.50 6.16 28.92
CA LYS A 662 -10.76 7.15 28.13
C LYS A 662 -10.75 8.53 28.78
N MET A 663 -11.59 8.74 29.79
CA MET A 663 -11.76 10.01 30.50
C MET A 663 -11.65 9.77 32.00
N ARG A 664 -10.84 10.59 32.68
CA ARG A 664 -10.73 10.59 34.15
C ARG A 664 -11.85 11.39 34.82
N TRP A 665 -12.28 12.47 34.19
CA TRP A 665 -13.38 13.34 34.64
C TRP A 665 -14.48 13.36 33.59
N PRO A 666 -15.76 13.51 34.00
CA PRO A 666 -16.85 13.57 33.05
C PRO A 666 -16.82 14.87 32.24
N ILE A 667 -17.41 14.82 31.05
CA ILE A 667 -17.94 16.01 30.40
C ILE A 667 -19.43 16.07 30.69
N TYR A 668 -19.99 17.28 30.76
CA TYR A 668 -21.40 17.49 31.02
C TYR A 668 -22.06 18.03 29.75
N GLU A 669 -23.15 17.39 29.33
CA GLU A 669 -24.07 17.97 28.36
C GLU A 669 -25.16 18.70 29.14
N ILE A 670 -25.40 19.96 28.80
CA ILE A 670 -26.35 20.86 29.47
C ILE A 670 -27.40 21.28 28.45
N GLU A 671 -28.66 21.25 28.84
CA GLU A 671 -29.76 21.75 28.01
C GLU A 671 -30.51 22.82 28.79
N LEU A 672 -30.48 24.05 28.27
CA LEU A 672 -31.20 25.20 28.80
C LEU A 672 -32.45 25.44 27.94
N SER A 673 -33.61 25.49 28.58
CA SER A 673 -34.86 25.87 27.91
C SER A 673 -35.22 27.29 28.31
N TYR A 674 -35.65 28.12 27.37
CA TYR A 674 -36.14 29.47 27.61
C TYR A 674 -37.60 29.58 27.21
N ASP A 675 -38.48 29.76 28.21
CA ASP A 675 -39.93 29.87 28.05
C ASP A 675 -40.33 31.16 27.32
N PHE A 676 -39.55 32.23 27.54
CA PHE A 676 -39.66 33.47 26.78
C PHE A 676 -38.30 34.18 26.65
N LEU A 677 -38.16 34.96 25.58
CA LEU A 677 -37.05 35.84 25.23
C LEU A 677 -37.66 37.07 24.57
N ARG A 678 -37.42 38.28 25.10
CA ARG A 678 -38.01 39.48 24.52
C ARG A 678 -37.20 39.92 23.31
N GLY A 679 -37.91 40.27 22.24
CA GLY A 679 -37.36 40.82 21.01
C GLY A 679 -37.49 42.35 20.92
N ASP A 680 -37.84 43.02 22.02
CA ASP A 680 -37.98 44.47 22.12
C ASP A 680 -36.76 45.13 22.78
N GLY A 681 -36.91 46.30 23.41
CA GLY A 681 -35.80 47.12 23.92
C GLY A 681 -34.88 46.45 24.95
N THR A 682 -35.26 45.29 25.52
CA THR A 682 -34.43 44.51 26.45
C THR A 682 -33.57 43.44 25.78
N GLN A 683 -33.77 43.19 24.48
CA GLN A 683 -32.86 42.48 23.56
C GLN A 683 -32.41 41.04 23.91
N GLU A 684 -33.03 40.28 24.83
CA GLU A 684 -32.56 38.92 25.17
C GLU A 684 -32.45 37.99 23.95
N MET A 685 -33.40 38.08 23.03
CA MET A 685 -33.38 37.34 21.77
C MET A 685 -32.15 37.72 20.90
N GLN A 686 -31.82 39.02 20.85
CA GLN A 686 -30.66 39.50 20.09
C GLN A 686 -29.35 39.12 20.77
N GLN A 687 -29.30 39.14 22.10
CA GLN A 687 -28.12 38.75 22.88
C GLN A 687 -27.75 37.28 22.65
N ILE A 688 -28.71 36.34 22.73
CA ILE A 688 -28.40 34.92 22.49
C ILE A 688 -28.04 34.64 21.03
N SER A 689 -28.71 35.31 20.08
CA SER A 689 -28.44 35.15 18.65
C SER A 689 -27.05 35.69 18.28
N GLY A 690 -26.72 36.89 18.77
CA GLY A 690 -25.42 37.52 18.55
C GLY A 690 -24.29 36.76 19.23
N PHE A 691 -24.52 36.26 20.45
CA PHE A 691 -23.54 35.42 21.15
C PHE A 691 -23.28 34.11 20.41
N PHE A 692 -24.34 33.42 19.95
CA PHE A 692 -24.22 32.21 19.14
C PHE A 692 -23.42 32.44 17.85
N ALA A 693 -23.70 33.55 17.14
CA ALA A 693 -22.96 33.94 15.94
C ALA A 693 -21.48 34.26 16.24
N ALA A 694 -21.20 34.98 17.34
CA ALA A 694 -19.85 35.32 17.75
C ALA A 694 -19.00 34.09 18.11
N GLN A 695 -19.63 33.03 18.66
CA GLN A 695 -18.95 31.76 18.93
C GLN A 695 -18.83 30.85 17.70
N GLN A 696 -19.41 31.26 16.56
CA GLN A 696 -19.46 30.50 15.30
C GLN A 696 -20.05 29.09 15.52
N GLY A 697 -21.22 29.02 16.16
CA GLY A 697 -21.84 27.74 16.50
C GLY A 697 -21.01 26.99 17.53
N GLN A 698 -20.54 25.79 17.18
CA GLN A 698 -19.79 24.96 18.12
C GLN A 698 -18.31 25.31 18.25
N ALA A 699 -17.79 26.25 17.45
CA ALA A 699 -16.34 26.40 17.29
C ALA A 699 -15.62 26.92 18.53
N GLN A 700 -16.21 27.87 19.27
CA GLN A 700 -15.52 28.58 20.35
C GLN A 700 -16.09 28.28 21.74
N PRO A 701 -15.23 28.12 22.77
CA PRO A 701 -15.66 27.94 24.14
C PRO A 701 -15.92 29.27 24.88
N PHE A 702 -16.73 29.21 25.92
CA PHE A 702 -17.17 30.32 26.76
C PHE A 702 -17.43 29.91 28.20
N TRP A 703 -17.40 30.86 29.12
CA TRP A 703 -17.75 30.63 30.53
C TRP A 703 -19.26 30.57 30.71
N LEU A 704 -19.71 29.57 31.45
CA LEU A 704 -21.09 29.45 31.93
C LEU A 704 -21.06 29.33 33.45
N ALA A 705 -21.79 30.20 34.15
CA ALA A 705 -22.21 29.92 35.51
C ALA A 705 -23.48 29.06 35.42
N PRO A 706 -23.41 27.74 35.63
CA PRO A 706 -24.59 26.89 35.46
C PRO A 706 -25.65 27.27 36.51
N PRO A 707 -26.91 27.52 36.10
CA PRO A 707 -27.94 27.91 37.05
C PRO A 707 -28.15 26.84 38.13
N GLY A 708 -28.06 27.26 39.40
CA GLY A 708 -28.23 26.38 40.57
C GLY A 708 -27.04 25.45 40.88
N LEU A 709 -25.94 25.52 40.12
CA LEU A 709 -24.77 24.64 40.27
C LEU A 709 -23.43 25.42 40.32
N SER A 710 -23.48 26.75 40.31
CA SER A 710 -22.30 27.62 40.42
C SER A 710 -21.82 27.76 41.85
N GLU A 711 -22.73 27.82 42.83
CA GLU A 711 -22.37 28.14 44.21
C GLU A 711 -21.66 26.96 44.91
N ILE A 712 -20.50 27.27 45.50
CA ILE A 712 -19.69 26.37 46.28
C ILE A 712 -19.54 26.97 47.68
N ALA A 713 -19.90 26.19 48.70
CA ALA A 713 -19.76 26.59 50.10
C ALA A 713 -18.98 25.53 50.88
N GLY A 714 -17.96 25.95 51.63
CA GLY A 714 -17.15 25.11 52.52
C GLY A 714 -16.41 23.97 51.84
N GLN A 715 -16.10 24.09 50.55
CA GLN A 715 -15.49 23.00 49.79
C GLN A 715 -14.01 22.83 50.18
N ALA A 716 -13.67 21.66 50.70
CA ALA A 716 -12.28 21.31 50.95
C ALA A 716 -11.51 21.18 49.63
N ILE A 717 -10.37 21.88 49.53
CA ILE A 717 -9.51 21.91 48.34
C ILE A 717 -8.12 21.30 48.58
N GLY A 718 -7.77 21.03 49.84
CA GLY A 718 -6.52 20.38 50.19
C GLY A 718 -6.30 20.25 51.69
N VAL A 719 -5.21 19.59 52.05
CA VAL A 719 -4.72 19.47 53.43
C VAL A 719 -3.26 19.95 53.45
N GLY A 720 -2.92 20.78 54.44
CA GLY A 720 -1.58 21.28 54.64
C GLY A 720 -0.59 20.15 54.94
N ASP A 721 0.62 20.29 54.41
CA ASP A 721 1.76 19.39 54.62
C ASP A 721 2.98 20.14 55.20
N GLY A 722 2.84 21.44 55.51
CA GLY A 722 3.92 22.31 55.96
C GLY A 722 4.81 22.87 54.85
N VAL A 723 4.54 22.56 53.56
CA VAL A 723 5.39 22.95 52.42
C VAL A 723 4.57 23.54 51.26
N THR A 724 3.42 22.96 50.93
CA THR A 724 2.59 23.33 49.78
C THR A 724 1.81 24.62 50.06
N THR A 725 1.98 25.61 49.18
CA THR A 725 1.27 26.91 49.24
C THR A 725 0.19 27.05 48.18
N ALA A 726 0.21 26.22 47.14
CA ALA A 726 -0.68 26.33 45.98
C ALA A 726 -1.66 25.15 45.94
N PHE A 727 -2.96 25.45 45.92
CA PHE A 727 -4.02 24.46 45.96
C PHE A 727 -4.95 24.65 44.76
N ALA A 728 -5.05 23.61 43.91
CA ALA A 728 -5.95 23.61 42.77
C ALA A 728 -7.41 23.54 43.26
N LEU A 729 -8.26 24.37 42.67
CA LEU A 729 -9.66 24.40 43.08
C LEU A 729 -10.40 23.17 42.53
N THR A 730 -11.13 22.51 43.41
CA THR A 730 -11.94 21.34 43.09
C THR A 730 -13.37 21.53 43.58
N ARG A 731 -14.28 20.71 43.07
CA ARG A 731 -15.62 20.53 43.63
C ARG A 731 -15.89 19.06 43.89
N THR A 732 -16.73 18.79 44.86
CA THR A 732 -17.18 17.44 45.18
C THR A 732 -18.69 17.33 45.06
N THR A 733 -19.16 16.41 44.21
CA THR A 733 -20.60 16.09 44.07
C THR A 733 -20.83 14.64 44.42
N GLY A 734 -21.61 14.36 45.47
CA GLY A 734 -21.96 12.99 45.87
C GLY A 734 -20.76 12.06 46.13
N GLY A 735 -19.63 12.61 46.59
CA GLY A 735 -18.38 11.89 46.85
C GLY A 735 -17.41 11.80 45.68
N PHE A 736 -17.77 12.31 44.49
CA PHE A 736 -16.86 12.41 43.34
C PHE A 736 -16.25 13.81 43.26
N SER A 737 -14.92 13.90 43.32
CA SER A 737 -14.18 15.17 43.23
C SER A 737 -13.57 15.39 41.84
N GLU A 738 -13.75 16.59 41.30
CA GLU A 738 -13.15 16.99 40.02
C GLU A 738 -12.59 18.42 40.08
N PRO A 739 -11.60 18.77 39.23
CA PRO A 739 -11.09 20.12 39.15
C PRO A 739 -12.13 21.08 38.58
N LEU A 740 -12.17 22.30 39.11
CA LEU A 740 -12.95 23.39 38.53
C LEU A 740 -12.33 23.85 37.21
N ALA A 741 -13.19 24.15 36.24
CA ALA A 741 -12.75 24.76 34.99
C ALA A 741 -12.41 26.23 35.19
N GLY A 742 -13.20 26.98 35.96
CA GLY A 742 -12.95 28.37 36.32
C GLY A 742 -13.73 28.76 37.57
N VAL A 743 -13.48 29.97 38.08
CA VAL A 743 -14.28 30.62 39.12
C VAL A 743 -14.50 32.08 38.75
N SER A 744 -15.69 32.61 39.02
CA SER A 744 -15.96 34.06 38.86
C SER A 744 -15.44 34.84 40.05
N SER A 745 -15.50 34.25 41.25
CA SER A 745 -14.94 34.80 42.48
C SER A 745 -14.74 33.71 43.53
N VAL A 746 -13.78 33.92 44.43
CA VAL A 746 -13.65 33.21 45.71
C VAL A 746 -14.03 34.22 46.79
N SER A 747 -15.14 33.99 47.49
CA SER A 747 -15.70 34.92 48.49
C SER A 747 -15.05 34.76 49.86
N ALA A 748 -14.63 33.54 50.21
CA ALA A 748 -13.91 33.27 51.45
C ALA A 748 -13.00 32.04 51.31
N LEU A 749 -11.89 32.05 52.04
CA LEU A 749 -10.96 30.93 52.16
C LEU A 749 -10.74 30.65 53.65
N TYR A 750 -10.79 29.38 54.05
CA TYR A 750 -10.71 28.94 55.43
C TYR A 750 -9.54 27.98 55.63
N ILE A 751 -8.84 28.12 56.76
CA ILE A 751 -7.87 27.14 57.27
C ILE A 751 -8.42 26.63 58.60
N ASP A 752 -8.69 25.32 58.69
CA ASP A 752 -9.32 24.68 59.86
C ASP A 752 -10.64 25.36 60.30
N GLY A 753 -11.42 25.81 59.31
CA GLY A 753 -12.69 26.50 59.52
C GLY A 753 -12.58 27.98 59.90
N VAL A 754 -11.37 28.54 60.01
CA VAL A 754 -11.14 29.96 60.31
C VAL A 754 -10.91 30.74 59.02
N ALA A 755 -11.68 31.81 58.81
CA ALA A 755 -11.57 32.65 57.63
C ALA A 755 -10.21 33.36 57.55
N THR A 756 -9.57 33.31 56.39
CA THR A 756 -8.27 33.92 56.11
C THR A 756 -8.45 35.27 55.41
N PRO A 757 -7.72 36.33 55.81
CA PRO A 757 -7.80 37.63 55.15
C PRO A 757 -7.43 37.53 53.66
N SER A 758 -8.15 38.23 52.79
CA SER A 758 -7.88 38.22 51.34
C SER A 758 -6.49 38.71 50.95
N SER A 759 -5.79 39.43 51.85
CA SER A 759 -4.40 39.86 51.65
C SER A 759 -3.37 38.74 51.81
N THR A 760 -3.75 37.59 52.37
CA THR A 760 -2.81 36.48 52.64
C THR A 760 -2.86 35.37 51.59
N TRP A 761 -3.61 35.57 50.50
CA TRP A 761 -3.70 34.62 49.40
C TRP A 761 -3.99 35.33 48.08
N SER A 762 -3.73 34.63 46.99
CA SER A 762 -4.01 35.09 45.62
C SER A 762 -4.70 33.99 44.83
N LEU A 763 -5.45 34.38 43.80
CA LEU A 763 -6.18 33.48 42.92
C LEU A 763 -5.65 33.64 41.49
N SER A 764 -5.28 32.54 40.85
CA SER A 764 -4.90 32.58 39.44
C SER A 764 -6.13 32.83 38.55
N SER A 765 -5.94 33.62 37.49
CA SER A 765 -6.96 33.86 36.48
C SER A 765 -6.99 32.73 35.43
N GLY A 766 -8.17 32.37 34.93
CA GLY A 766 -8.32 31.50 33.76
C GLY A 766 -8.69 30.06 34.09
N TYR A 767 -8.29 29.15 33.21
CA TYR A 767 -8.69 27.74 33.28
C TYR A 767 -7.90 26.98 34.36
N GLN A 768 -8.60 26.18 35.18
CA GLN A 768 -8.08 25.49 36.36
C GLN A 768 -7.43 26.45 37.38
N PRO A 769 -8.24 27.29 38.03
CA PRO A 769 -7.76 28.26 39.00
C PRO A 769 -7.08 27.58 40.19
N VAL A 770 -6.06 28.25 40.70
CA VAL A 770 -5.24 27.84 41.85
C VAL A 770 -5.29 28.97 42.86
N VAL A 771 -5.57 28.62 44.12
CA VAL A 771 -5.36 29.54 45.23
C VAL A 771 -3.95 29.35 45.76
N THR A 772 -3.20 30.44 45.87
CA THR A 772 -1.84 30.45 46.43
C THR A 772 -1.83 31.24 47.71
N LEU A 773 -1.55 30.56 48.82
CA LEU A 773 -1.37 31.13 50.15
C LEU A 773 0.01 31.77 50.28
N ALA A 774 0.11 32.86 51.05
CA ALA A 774 1.37 33.54 51.33
C ALA A 774 2.35 32.70 52.18
N SER A 775 1.82 31.73 52.95
CA SER A 775 2.60 30.80 53.77
C SER A 775 1.97 29.41 53.74
N ALA A 776 2.80 28.36 53.82
CA ALA A 776 2.33 26.98 53.80
C ALA A 776 1.52 26.65 55.08
N PRO A 777 0.31 26.07 54.97
CA PRO A 777 -0.45 25.62 56.13
C PRO A 777 0.27 24.51 56.89
N SER A 778 0.06 24.45 58.21
CA SER A 778 0.61 23.38 59.05
C SER A 778 0.17 21.99 58.57
N PRO A 779 1.01 20.95 58.78
CA PRO A 779 0.62 19.57 58.50
C PRO A 779 -0.72 19.20 59.15
N GLY A 780 -1.66 18.72 58.36
CA GLY A 780 -2.99 18.29 58.81
C GLY A 780 -4.08 19.36 58.79
N SER A 781 -3.75 20.63 58.52
CA SER A 781 -4.76 21.70 58.44
C SER A 781 -5.60 21.59 57.17
N VAL A 782 -6.93 21.65 57.28
CA VAL A 782 -7.85 21.56 56.14
C VAL A 782 -8.04 22.94 55.51
N ILE A 783 -7.78 23.05 54.21
CA ILE A 783 -8.04 24.26 53.43
C ILE A 783 -9.39 24.08 52.72
N SER A 784 -10.30 25.03 52.92
CA SER A 784 -11.61 25.04 52.27
C SER A 784 -12.00 26.44 51.76
N MET A 785 -12.95 26.52 50.84
CA MET A 785 -13.36 27.79 50.24
C MET A 785 -14.87 27.91 50.00
N ASP A 786 -15.32 29.15 49.94
CA ASP A 786 -16.59 29.56 49.33
C ASP A 786 -16.27 30.25 48.00
N ALA A 787 -16.92 29.83 46.92
CA ALA A 787 -16.65 30.33 45.58
C ALA A 787 -17.87 30.19 44.66
N SER A 788 -17.84 30.92 43.53
CA SER A 788 -18.81 30.73 42.46
C SER A 788 -18.10 30.17 41.22
N ALA A 789 -18.44 28.94 40.86
CA ALA A 789 -17.79 28.14 39.83
C ALA A 789 -18.26 28.49 38.43
N LEU A 790 -17.30 28.60 37.52
CA LEU A 790 -17.52 28.72 36.08
C LEU A 790 -17.18 27.40 35.39
N TRP A 791 -18.03 27.03 34.45
CA TRP A 791 -17.86 25.88 33.58
C TRP A 791 -17.44 26.40 32.22
N LEU A 792 -16.36 25.86 31.69
CA LEU A 792 -16.01 26.12 30.29
C LEU A 792 -16.89 25.26 29.41
N CYS A 793 -17.71 25.89 28.58
CA CYS A 793 -18.67 25.23 27.70
C CYS A 793 -18.51 25.70 26.26
N ARG A 794 -19.10 24.98 25.32
CA ARG A 794 -19.38 25.44 23.96
C ARG A 794 -20.79 25.04 23.57
N PHE A 795 -21.34 25.62 22.51
CA PHE A 795 -22.58 25.08 21.92
C PHE A 795 -22.35 23.66 21.44
N LYS A 796 -23.37 22.82 21.60
CA LYS A 796 -23.38 21.41 21.16
C LYS A 796 -23.96 21.24 19.76
N ASP A 797 -24.78 22.18 19.30
CA ASP A 797 -25.44 22.17 17.99
C ASP A 797 -24.89 23.31 17.13
N GLU A 798 -24.79 23.13 15.80
CA GLU A 798 -24.36 24.18 14.84
C GLU A 798 -25.48 25.16 14.47
N THR A 799 -26.68 24.96 15.03
CA THR A 799 -27.86 25.76 14.74
C THR A 799 -28.54 26.18 16.04
N LEU A 800 -28.97 27.45 16.11
CA LEU A 800 -29.82 27.96 17.18
C LEU A 800 -31.26 28.15 16.67
N SER A 801 -32.22 27.49 17.29
CA SER A 801 -33.64 27.58 16.93
C SER A 801 -34.37 28.55 17.85
N LEU A 802 -34.96 29.61 17.28
CA LEU A 802 -35.77 30.60 17.99
C LEU A 802 -37.17 30.66 17.37
N GLU A 803 -38.19 30.48 18.19
CA GLU A 803 -39.60 30.49 17.75
C GLU A 803 -40.31 31.73 18.30
N GLN A 804 -40.85 32.59 17.42
CA GLN A 804 -41.72 33.68 17.85
C GLN A 804 -43.13 33.14 18.15
N PHE A 805 -43.47 32.99 19.42
CA PHE A 805 -44.77 32.44 19.82
C PHE A 805 -45.81 33.52 20.13
N ALA A 806 -45.38 34.77 20.34
CA ALA A 806 -46.25 35.95 20.42
C ALA A 806 -45.50 37.19 19.91
N TYR A 807 -46.22 38.28 19.61
CA TYR A 807 -45.61 39.50 19.10
C TYR A 807 -44.50 39.99 20.05
N LYS A 808 -43.27 40.11 19.52
CA LYS A 808 -42.03 40.44 20.27
C LYS A 808 -41.60 39.46 21.38
N LEU A 809 -42.21 38.28 21.47
CA LEU A 809 -41.80 37.22 22.41
C LEU A 809 -41.39 35.97 21.65
N PHE A 810 -40.14 35.57 21.87
CA PHE A 810 -39.51 34.37 21.30
C PHE A 810 -39.32 33.33 22.40
N ARG A 811 -39.12 32.07 22.02
CA ARG A 811 -38.68 31.01 22.94
C ARG A 811 -37.58 30.17 22.29
N SER A 812 -36.76 29.55 23.12
CA SER A 812 -35.80 28.52 22.69
C SER A 812 -36.01 27.28 23.53
N LYS A 813 -36.62 26.25 22.95
CA LYS A 813 -36.95 25.02 23.68
C LYS A 813 -35.73 24.17 24.03
N SER A 814 -34.57 24.43 23.43
CA SER A 814 -33.37 23.63 23.64
C SER A 814 -32.12 24.40 23.18
N VAL A 815 -31.44 25.05 24.12
CA VAL A 815 -30.07 25.54 23.94
C VAL A 815 -29.14 24.49 24.54
N LYS A 816 -28.51 23.69 23.68
CA LYS A 816 -27.63 22.60 24.11
C LYS A 816 -26.18 23.05 24.17
N LEU A 817 -25.57 22.81 25.31
CA LEU A 817 -24.17 23.11 25.62
C LEU A 817 -23.44 21.82 26.00
N VAL A 818 -22.12 21.82 25.83
CA VAL A 818 -21.25 20.75 26.32
C VAL A 818 -20.02 21.36 26.97
N THR A 819 -19.60 20.83 28.13
CA THR A 819 -18.37 21.30 28.77
C THR A 819 -17.14 20.92 27.95
N VAL A 820 -16.21 21.85 27.85
CA VAL A 820 -14.90 21.66 27.22
C VAL A 820 -13.86 21.48 28.33
N LYS A 821 -12.92 20.56 28.13
CA LYS A 821 -11.71 20.47 28.93
C LYS A 821 -10.56 20.86 28.02
N LEU A 822 -9.81 21.90 28.38
CA LEU A 822 -8.63 22.38 27.65
C LEU A 822 -7.39 21.56 27.99
#